data_AF-F0ZGE8-F1
#
_entry.id   AF-F0ZGE8-F1
#
_cell.length_a   1.000
_cell.length_b   1.000
_cell.length_c   1.000
_cell.angle_alpha   90.00
_cell.angle_beta   90.00
_cell.angle_gamma   90.00
#
_symmetry.space_group_name_H-M   'P 1'
#
loop_
_entity.id
_entity.type
_entity.pdbx_description
1 polymer ?
#
loop_
_entity_poly.entity_id
_entity_poly.type
_entity_poly.pdbx_seq_one_letter_code
_entity_poly.pdbx_strand_id
1 'polypeptide(L)'
;MKKIIICIFFIFFISKIYSYGQSLVYYNRTYIEFDTELPRTANFTLCDDFGCKIKKETYPVICNSEKCVMKLNETQIKNFYGNNIKRCTINKLDVLCNQPIDQNNFMFPINYALSGLPSTEGGKLQLTGNYLRTFVNNYYIVEGSHRGEKFKLNVDKENFNPENLTVNFPPGYGSFKLYPDSSQSRSMHLSYAPPYISQCNYKDSKITLNGFNFHNEGRVAQVTVNGRRKYISSIDHRLLILDYYFIEHSERLYINVIIGDVAIEKIYKCDIKPQPVSITTTVSTSKYNSGIITISGSFMYSPGSLSTKVFLINSDNKSYNCEYISSTKSKIVCLLEPGEGLINKVKIKIDDVESLTEINFKYGFPQFTSTKAIQIDRTNEFSITGINFGNINDKNGTVKILIEGNENKEILPTSISNDETKLSFKLPNICETSLIVSIEVNGVISKKMRIEPQPTFMLAPSRPLTNGSSLHIDKYFSCKDKIVKPSITVDSSNNHIDCTIISSFVASCNVGIGTGKHSLTFYEDGIEKINLSFQYAPPTIVSHNVNGLKTITLTGNNFGNDSSKCNLIFANKNVTCKVISDTTITFDADSQYDYGNVSLIIDSIQMSNDNYKIMLPSIIGLVKDNNISTRNGTVCIHASRLPETKSGVNNANNVTVEIKSHLKDGTNTFKDYNVSNNMICVLLNDGYVGTFDLSVFIYNEFISKYTISYNKPYFSLINIKDGGNNTYQFEVYGNEFGEPFEIHFNSSKGDLIMNCAFNISIQHNNNDLYNCSFPKINIDSIKDGNEQLYLKIGESKYPINAKLNKEPDYNSSTLKKVLIPTLVGGAALCTVAFIGYKYRENIFKKIDKLKNGKKNV
;
A
#
# COMPACT_ATOMS: atom_id res chain seq x y z
N MET A 1 -67.52 12.24 -29.94
CA MET A 1 -68.93 12.29 -29.47
C MET A 1 -69.87 11.90 -30.62
N LYS A 2 -70.05 10.59 -30.91
CA LYS A 2 -70.84 10.13 -32.09
C LYS A 2 -71.48 8.72 -31.95
N LYS A 3 -71.71 8.25 -30.71
CA LYS A 3 -72.30 6.92 -30.38
C LYS A 3 -73.57 6.97 -29.51
N ILE A 4 -74.05 8.16 -29.12
CA ILE A 4 -75.13 8.31 -28.11
C ILE A 4 -76.54 8.23 -28.73
N ILE A 5 -76.71 8.55 -30.01
CA ILE A 5 -78.03 8.63 -30.67
C ILE A 5 -78.73 7.26 -30.79
N ILE A 6 -77.97 6.16 -30.89
CA ILE A 6 -78.53 4.80 -31.04
C ILE A 6 -79.15 4.28 -29.73
N CYS A 7 -78.68 4.75 -28.56
CA CYS A 7 -79.20 4.28 -27.27
C CYS A 7 -80.60 4.84 -26.94
N ILE A 8 -80.94 6.05 -27.41
CA ILE A 8 -82.22 6.69 -27.04
C ILE A 8 -83.41 5.98 -27.71
N PHE A 9 -83.25 5.46 -28.93
CA PHE A 9 -84.29 4.66 -29.58
C PHE A 9 -84.57 3.29 -28.93
N PHE A 10 -83.69 2.82 -28.04
CA PHE A 10 -83.89 1.56 -27.30
C PHE A 10 -84.57 1.75 -25.93
N ILE A 11 -84.87 2.97 -25.50
CA ILE A 11 -85.49 3.25 -24.19
C ILE A 11 -87.01 2.99 -24.21
N PHE A 12 -87.66 3.03 -25.38
CA PHE A 12 -89.01 2.50 -25.55
C PHE A 12 -88.98 0.99 -25.84
N PHE A 13 -88.75 0.20 -24.78
CA PHE A 13 -88.84 -1.26 -24.82
C PHE A 13 -90.31 -1.71 -25.02
N ILE A 14 -90.77 -1.73 -26.27
CA ILE A 14 -92.04 -2.33 -26.67
C ILE A 14 -91.84 -3.85 -26.74
N SER A 15 -91.94 -4.48 -25.58
CA SER A 15 -91.76 -5.93 -25.42
C SER A 15 -92.96 -6.71 -25.97
N LYS A 16 -92.90 -7.08 -27.27
CA LYS A 16 -93.69 -8.23 -27.76
C LYS A 16 -93.11 -9.52 -27.17
N ILE A 17 -93.67 -9.93 -26.03
CA ILE A 17 -93.32 -11.19 -25.38
C ILE A 17 -94.14 -12.30 -26.05
N TYR A 18 -93.54 -13.01 -26.99
CA TYR A 18 -94.19 -14.15 -27.63
C TYR A 18 -94.33 -15.32 -26.65
N SER A 19 -95.56 -15.57 -26.21
CA SER A 19 -95.98 -16.81 -25.55
C SER A 19 -96.43 -17.85 -26.58
N TYR A 20 -96.33 -19.14 -26.23
CA TYR A 20 -96.54 -20.27 -27.13
C TYR A 20 -97.95 -20.88 -26.97
N GLY A 21 -98.93 -20.28 -27.65
CA GLY A 21 -100.35 -20.68 -27.63
C GLY A 21 -101.24 -19.78 -26.78
N GLN A 22 -102.41 -19.38 -27.32
CA GLN A 22 -103.42 -18.47 -26.72
C GLN A 22 -102.81 -17.33 -25.90
N SER A 23 -101.92 -16.60 -26.55
CA SER A 23 -100.86 -15.89 -25.87
C SER A 23 -101.24 -14.49 -25.37
N LEU A 24 -100.50 -14.06 -24.35
CA LEU A 24 -100.36 -12.66 -24.00
C LEU A 24 -99.69 -11.93 -25.19
N VAL A 25 -100.45 -11.17 -25.97
CA VAL A 25 -99.98 -10.59 -27.25
C VAL A 25 -99.10 -9.36 -27.04
N TYR A 26 -99.45 -8.53 -26.06
CA TYR A 26 -98.82 -7.24 -25.83
C TYR A 26 -99.06 -6.74 -24.39
N TYR A 27 -98.11 -5.96 -23.86
CA TYR A 27 -98.21 -5.37 -22.52
C TYR A 27 -97.69 -3.93 -22.50
N ASN A 28 -98.37 -3.07 -21.73
CA ASN A 28 -97.96 -1.71 -21.44
C ASN A 28 -98.25 -1.38 -19.96
N ARG A 29 -97.60 -0.35 -19.40
CA ARG A 29 -97.85 0.16 -18.03
C ARG A 29 -99.27 0.74 -17.81
N THR A 30 -100.14 0.68 -18.82
CA THR A 30 -101.54 1.14 -18.77
C THR A 30 -102.55 0.12 -19.32
N TYR A 31 -102.12 -1.02 -19.88
CA TYR A 31 -103.02 -2.09 -20.33
C TYR A 31 -102.31 -3.42 -20.63
N ILE A 32 -103.08 -4.50 -20.53
CA ILE A 32 -102.69 -5.87 -20.88
C ILE A 32 -103.54 -6.33 -22.08
N GLU A 33 -102.92 -6.98 -23.06
CA GLU A 33 -103.54 -7.37 -24.33
C GLU A 33 -103.35 -8.87 -24.61
N PHE A 34 -104.45 -9.53 -24.94
CA PHE A 34 -104.59 -10.97 -25.14
C PHE A 34 -105.19 -11.26 -26.52
N ASP A 35 -104.96 -12.46 -27.04
CA ASP A 35 -105.57 -12.94 -28.28
C ASP A 35 -107.12 -13.09 -28.16
N THR A 36 -107.83 -13.17 -29.29
CA THR A 36 -109.29 -13.37 -29.36
C THR A 36 -109.73 -14.80 -29.65
N GLU A 37 -108.80 -15.74 -29.83
CA GLU A 37 -109.11 -17.17 -29.91
C GLU A 37 -109.90 -17.68 -28.69
N LEU A 38 -110.70 -18.73 -28.91
CA LEU A 38 -111.56 -19.33 -27.86
C LEU A 38 -110.81 -20.45 -27.13
N PRO A 39 -110.84 -20.52 -25.78
CA PRO A 39 -111.64 -19.71 -24.86
C PRO A 39 -111.18 -18.26 -24.64
N ARG A 40 -112.11 -17.31 -24.82
CA ARG A 40 -111.90 -15.89 -24.47
C ARG A 40 -111.97 -15.69 -22.97
N THR A 41 -111.12 -14.86 -22.39
CA THR A 41 -111.23 -14.54 -20.95
C THR A 41 -112.19 -13.38 -20.73
N ALA A 42 -113.26 -13.59 -19.95
CA ALA A 42 -114.27 -12.58 -19.62
C ALA A 42 -113.76 -11.56 -18.59
N ASN A 43 -113.14 -12.09 -17.52
CA ASN A 43 -112.56 -11.31 -16.44
C ASN A 43 -111.44 -12.09 -15.74
N PHE A 44 -110.66 -11.36 -14.96
CA PHE A 44 -109.65 -11.90 -14.05
C PHE A 44 -110.00 -11.45 -12.62
N THR A 45 -110.10 -12.40 -11.69
CA THR A 45 -110.29 -12.18 -10.26
C THR A 45 -108.93 -12.24 -9.55
N LEU A 46 -108.57 -11.18 -8.84
CA LEU A 46 -107.41 -11.11 -7.95
C LEU A 46 -107.81 -11.58 -6.55
N CYS A 47 -106.90 -12.26 -5.86
CA CYS A 47 -107.14 -12.82 -4.54
C CYS A 47 -105.90 -12.77 -3.63
N ASP A 48 -106.10 -12.42 -2.37
CA ASP A 48 -105.01 -12.28 -1.39
C ASP A 48 -104.43 -13.63 -0.94
N ASP A 49 -105.21 -14.71 -1.04
CA ASP A 49 -104.82 -16.08 -0.68
C ASP A 49 -104.83 -17.05 -1.88
N PHE A 50 -104.03 -18.11 -1.77
CA PHE A 50 -103.89 -19.16 -2.79
C PHE A 50 -105.21 -19.90 -3.08
N GLY A 51 -106.11 -20.02 -2.10
CA GLY A 51 -107.44 -20.61 -2.32
C GLY A 51 -108.37 -19.69 -3.12
N CYS A 52 -108.11 -18.38 -3.16
CA CYS A 52 -109.05 -17.34 -3.54
C CYS A 52 -110.33 -17.36 -2.68
N LYS A 53 -110.16 -17.52 -1.37
CA LYS A 53 -111.21 -17.30 -0.36
C LYS A 53 -111.47 -15.80 -0.15
N ILE A 54 -110.41 -14.99 -0.22
CA ILE A 54 -110.45 -13.53 -0.12
C ILE A 54 -110.26 -12.96 -1.53
N LYS A 55 -111.37 -12.56 -2.17
CA LYS A 55 -111.34 -11.83 -3.44
C LYS A 55 -110.98 -10.37 -3.18
N LYS A 56 -109.99 -9.86 -3.92
CA LYS A 56 -109.44 -8.51 -3.78
C LYS A 56 -110.10 -7.54 -4.77
N GLU A 57 -109.95 -7.81 -6.06
CA GLU A 57 -110.46 -7.01 -7.18
C GLU A 57 -110.85 -7.95 -8.33
N THR A 58 -111.69 -7.48 -9.27
CA THR A 58 -112.01 -8.20 -10.51
C THR A 58 -111.90 -7.26 -11.70
N TYR A 59 -111.05 -7.59 -12.67
CA TYR A 59 -110.85 -6.77 -13.88
C TYR A 59 -111.56 -7.40 -15.09
N PRO A 60 -112.50 -6.68 -15.73
CA PRO A 60 -113.12 -7.12 -16.97
C PRO A 60 -112.15 -6.96 -18.16
N VAL A 61 -112.35 -7.75 -19.21
CA VAL A 61 -111.59 -7.66 -20.46
C VAL A 61 -112.52 -7.18 -21.58
N ILE A 62 -112.08 -6.19 -22.35
CA ILE A 62 -112.85 -5.62 -23.48
C ILE A 62 -112.28 -6.20 -24.78
N CYS A 63 -113.06 -7.05 -25.46
CA CYS A 63 -112.64 -7.69 -26.71
C CYS A 63 -113.28 -7.06 -27.95
N ASN A 64 -112.51 -6.94 -29.03
CA ASN A 64 -113.01 -6.70 -30.39
C ASN A 64 -112.86 -7.99 -31.24
N SER A 65 -112.79 -7.85 -32.57
CA SER A 65 -112.60 -8.95 -33.53
C SER A 65 -111.16 -9.48 -33.64
N GLU A 66 -110.18 -8.74 -33.12
CA GLU A 66 -108.74 -9.03 -33.27
C GLU A 66 -108.06 -9.30 -31.92
N LYS A 67 -108.42 -8.55 -30.89
CA LYS A 67 -107.78 -8.59 -29.57
C LYS A 67 -108.70 -8.30 -28.38
N CYS A 68 -108.29 -8.80 -27.23
CA CYS A 68 -108.90 -8.60 -25.93
C CYS A 68 -108.00 -7.72 -25.06
N VAL A 69 -108.49 -6.58 -24.54
CA VAL A 69 -107.69 -5.61 -23.79
C VAL A 69 -108.28 -5.36 -22.40
N MET A 70 -107.44 -5.47 -21.38
CA MET A 70 -107.70 -5.04 -20.01
C MET A 70 -106.95 -3.73 -19.75
N LYS A 71 -107.66 -2.62 -19.55
CA LYS A 71 -107.06 -1.33 -19.18
C LYS A 71 -106.92 -1.24 -17.66
N LEU A 72 -105.74 -0.86 -17.19
CA LEU A 72 -105.38 -0.78 -15.76
C LEU A 72 -104.52 0.46 -15.52
N ASN A 73 -104.69 1.15 -14.40
CA ASN A 73 -103.70 2.15 -13.97
C ASN A 73 -102.44 1.47 -13.39
N GLU A 74 -101.36 2.22 -13.17
CA GLU A 74 -100.08 1.64 -12.71
C GLU A 74 -100.24 0.82 -11.42
N THR A 75 -101.00 1.33 -10.44
CA THR A 75 -101.26 0.63 -9.15
C THR A 75 -102.05 -0.66 -9.34
N GLN A 76 -103.09 -0.65 -10.16
CA GLN A 76 -103.86 -1.86 -10.52
C GLN A 76 -102.99 -2.88 -11.25
N ILE A 77 -102.04 -2.42 -12.07
CA ILE A 77 -101.03 -3.27 -12.71
C ILE A 77 -100.11 -3.92 -11.67
N LYS A 78 -99.67 -3.21 -10.63
CA LYS A 78 -98.88 -3.82 -9.54
C LYS A 78 -99.72 -4.80 -8.72
N ASN A 79 -100.99 -4.49 -8.48
CA ASN A 79 -101.93 -5.44 -7.87
C ASN A 79 -102.10 -6.70 -8.75
N PHE A 80 -102.16 -6.57 -10.08
CA PHE A 80 -102.33 -7.70 -11.01
C PHE A 80 -101.24 -8.76 -10.84
N TYR A 81 -99.96 -8.42 -10.97
CA TYR A 81 -98.86 -9.37 -10.78
C TYR A 81 -98.38 -9.50 -9.31
N GLY A 82 -99.10 -8.91 -8.37
CA GLY A 82 -98.79 -8.92 -6.94
C GLY A 82 -99.77 -9.72 -6.08
N ASN A 83 -100.81 -10.35 -6.66
CA ASN A 83 -101.83 -11.13 -5.97
C ASN A 83 -102.23 -12.36 -6.81
N ASN A 84 -102.78 -13.40 -6.18
CA ASN A 84 -103.19 -14.62 -6.90
C ASN A 84 -104.26 -14.30 -7.95
N ILE A 85 -104.09 -14.76 -9.19
CA ILE A 85 -105.02 -14.46 -10.28
C ILE A 85 -105.75 -15.72 -10.75
N LYS A 86 -107.07 -15.66 -10.79
CA LYS A 86 -107.94 -16.65 -11.46
C LYS A 86 -108.68 -15.99 -12.62
N ARG A 87 -108.93 -16.73 -13.70
CA ARG A 87 -109.69 -16.26 -14.87
C ARG A 87 -111.06 -16.93 -14.98
N CYS A 88 -112.00 -16.22 -15.60
CA CYS A 88 -113.24 -16.80 -16.13
C CYS A 88 -113.14 -16.92 -17.65
N THR A 89 -113.14 -18.14 -18.17
CA THR A 89 -113.03 -18.45 -19.61
C THR A 89 -114.39 -18.70 -20.23
N ILE A 90 -114.65 -18.13 -21.41
CA ILE A 90 -115.83 -18.36 -22.24
C ILE A 90 -115.44 -19.32 -23.36
N ASN A 91 -115.90 -20.57 -23.25
CA ASN A 91 -115.96 -21.52 -24.36
C ASN A 91 -117.26 -21.31 -25.16
N LYS A 92 -117.41 -22.00 -26.30
CA LYS A 92 -118.49 -21.75 -27.28
C LYS A 92 -119.92 -21.78 -26.71
N LEU A 93 -120.17 -22.44 -25.57
CA LEU A 93 -121.47 -22.46 -24.87
C LEU A 93 -121.35 -22.29 -23.33
N ASP A 94 -120.15 -22.28 -22.75
CA ASP A 94 -119.92 -22.40 -21.29
C ASP A 94 -118.99 -21.32 -20.74
N VAL A 95 -119.25 -20.86 -19.51
CA VAL A 95 -118.37 -19.95 -18.77
C VAL A 95 -117.72 -20.65 -17.58
N LEU A 96 -116.44 -21.00 -17.71
CA LEU A 96 -115.66 -21.70 -16.68
C LEU A 96 -114.88 -20.70 -15.83
N CYS A 97 -115.48 -20.32 -14.69
CA CYS A 97 -114.86 -19.44 -13.70
C CYS A 97 -113.88 -20.14 -12.75
N ASN A 98 -113.05 -19.32 -12.09
CA ASN A 98 -112.03 -19.73 -11.11
C ASN A 98 -110.89 -20.59 -11.65
N GLN A 99 -110.69 -20.65 -12.98
CA GLN A 99 -109.55 -21.35 -13.56
C GLN A 99 -108.24 -20.63 -13.23
N PRO A 100 -107.13 -21.34 -12.97
CA PRO A 100 -105.81 -20.70 -12.99
C PRO A 100 -105.50 -20.19 -14.40
N ILE A 101 -104.61 -19.19 -14.48
CA ILE A 101 -103.95 -18.83 -15.74
C ILE A 101 -102.87 -19.90 -16.01
N ASP A 102 -102.66 -20.25 -17.28
CA ASP A 102 -101.61 -21.17 -17.70
C ASP A 102 -100.21 -20.56 -17.46
N GLN A 103 -99.24 -21.38 -17.06
CA GLN A 103 -97.82 -21.00 -16.94
C GLN A 103 -97.27 -20.38 -18.22
N ASN A 104 -97.74 -20.82 -19.40
CA ASN A 104 -97.36 -20.25 -20.69
C ASN A 104 -97.85 -18.79 -20.89
N ASN A 105 -98.80 -18.32 -20.09
CA ASN A 105 -99.50 -17.04 -20.28
C ASN A 105 -99.17 -15.95 -19.24
N PHE A 106 -98.17 -16.19 -18.40
CA PHE A 106 -97.64 -15.16 -17.51
C PHE A 106 -96.45 -14.41 -18.12
N MET A 107 -96.32 -13.12 -17.79
CA MET A 107 -95.07 -12.41 -18.00
C MET A 107 -94.01 -12.97 -17.05
N PHE A 108 -92.89 -13.43 -17.58
CA PHE A 108 -91.76 -13.80 -16.72
C PHE A 108 -91.11 -12.55 -16.11
N PRO A 109 -90.51 -12.66 -14.90
CA PRO A 109 -89.70 -11.60 -14.31
C PRO A 109 -88.65 -11.04 -15.29
N ILE A 110 -88.55 -9.71 -15.40
CA ILE A 110 -87.53 -9.03 -16.23
C ILE A 110 -86.83 -7.89 -15.49
N ASN A 111 -85.59 -7.61 -15.90
CA ASN A 111 -84.72 -6.60 -15.29
C ASN A 111 -84.56 -6.82 -13.76
N TYR A 112 -84.55 -8.08 -13.32
CA TYR A 112 -84.47 -8.45 -11.92
C TYR A 112 -83.02 -8.40 -11.41
N ALA A 113 -82.83 -7.87 -10.21
CA ALA A 113 -81.54 -7.75 -9.55
C ALA A 113 -81.69 -7.82 -8.01
N LEU A 114 -80.65 -8.29 -7.33
CA LEU A 114 -80.57 -8.27 -5.87
C LEU A 114 -79.65 -7.12 -5.44
N SER A 115 -80.00 -6.40 -4.37
CA SER A 115 -79.28 -5.20 -3.90
C SER A 115 -77.85 -5.45 -3.37
N GLY A 116 -77.42 -6.70 -3.33
CA GLY A 116 -76.12 -7.17 -2.85
C GLY A 116 -76.08 -8.70 -2.81
N LEU A 117 -74.99 -9.26 -2.31
CA LEU A 117 -74.90 -10.69 -1.97
C LEU A 117 -75.23 -10.88 -0.48
N PRO A 118 -75.98 -11.93 -0.07
CA PRO A 118 -76.29 -12.16 1.34
C PRO A 118 -75.04 -12.52 2.13
N SER A 119 -74.90 -11.99 3.35
CA SER A 119 -73.86 -12.45 4.26
C SER A 119 -74.11 -13.91 4.66
N THR A 120 -73.06 -14.65 5.04
CA THR A 120 -73.23 -16.01 5.58
C THR A 120 -74.04 -16.05 6.89
N GLU A 121 -74.21 -14.90 7.56
CA GLU A 121 -75.11 -14.71 8.72
C GLU A 121 -76.60 -14.63 8.30
N GLY A 122 -76.89 -14.60 7.00
CA GLY A 122 -78.19 -14.24 6.45
C GLY A 122 -78.39 -12.73 6.36
N GLY A 123 -79.66 -12.30 6.34
CA GLY A 123 -80.05 -10.89 6.38
C GLY A 123 -81.18 -10.53 5.41
N LYS A 124 -81.62 -9.26 5.44
CA LYS A 124 -82.61 -8.71 4.50
C LYS A 124 -81.92 -8.11 3.28
N LEU A 125 -82.37 -8.43 2.07
CA LEU A 125 -81.91 -7.81 0.81
C LEU A 125 -83.10 -7.43 -0.07
N GLN A 126 -82.95 -6.40 -0.91
CA GLN A 126 -84.00 -5.99 -1.85
C GLN A 126 -83.82 -6.70 -3.20
N LEU A 127 -84.83 -7.47 -3.60
CA LEU A 127 -84.97 -8.02 -4.94
C LEU A 127 -85.83 -7.07 -5.77
N THR A 128 -85.20 -6.26 -6.61
CA THR A 128 -85.87 -5.33 -7.54
C THR A 128 -86.09 -5.96 -8.90
N GLY A 129 -87.04 -5.43 -9.67
CA GLY A 129 -87.34 -5.85 -11.05
C GLY A 129 -88.81 -5.68 -11.43
N ASN A 130 -89.18 -5.99 -12.66
CA ASN A 130 -90.59 -5.96 -13.09
C ASN A 130 -91.15 -7.39 -13.06
N TYR A 131 -92.43 -7.53 -12.70
CA TYR A 131 -93.20 -8.79 -12.77
C TYR A 131 -92.63 -9.92 -11.88
N LEU A 132 -91.98 -9.57 -10.76
CA LEU A 132 -91.26 -10.52 -9.88
C LEU A 132 -92.13 -11.60 -9.24
N ARG A 133 -93.46 -11.52 -9.32
CA ARG A 133 -94.41 -12.41 -8.63
C ARG A 133 -95.58 -12.91 -9.49
N THR A 134 -95.50 -12.79 -10.82
CA THR A 134 -96.56 -13.24 -11.73
C THR A 134 -97.00 -14.69 -11.52
N PHE A 135 -96.09 -15.65 -11.57
CA PHE A 135 -96.40 -17.08 -11.44
C PHE A 135 -95.85 -17.66 -10.13
N VAL A 136 -96.54 -17.40 -9.01
CA VAL A 136 -96.16 -17.91 -7.68
C VAL A 136 -97.32 -18.56 -6.94
N ASN A 137 -97.03 -19.70 -6.30
CA ASN A 137 -97.96 -20.36 -5.35
C ASN A 137 -98.09 -19.59 -4.03
N ASN A 138 -97.16 -18.68 -3.71
CA ASN A 138 -97.21 -17.80 -2.55
C ASN A 138 -96.36 -16.54 -2.82
N TYR A 139 -97.00 -15.37 -2.79
CA TYR A 139 -96.38 -14.07 -3.07
C TYR A 139 -95.28 -13.71 -2.06
N TYR A 140 -95.40 -14.23 -0.84
CA TYR A 140 -94.47 -14.01 0.25
C TYR A 140 -93.32 -15.02 0.30
N ILE A 141 -93.10 -15.78 -0.78
CA ILE A 141 -91.99 -16.74 -0.90
C ILE A 141 -91.19 -16.48 -2.20
N VAL A 142 -89.87 -16.55 -2.10
CA VAL A 142 -88.95 -16.72 -3.25
C VAL A 142 -88.43 -18.16 -3.21
N GLU A 143 -88.40 -18.84 -4.36
CA GLU A 143 -87.77 -20.17 -4.44
C GLU A 143 -86.29 -20.04 -4.78
N GLY A 144 -85.46 -20.90 -4.21
CA GLY A 144 -84.05 -21.04 -4.57
C GLY A 144 -83.65 -22.50 -4.69
N SER A 145 -82.47 -22.77 -5.26
CA SER A 145 -81.86 -24.09 -5.21
C SER A 145 -80.35 -24.04 -4.96
N HIS A 146 -79.88 -24.90 -4.05
CA HIS A 146 -78.46 -25.11 -3.77
C HIS A 146 -78.14 -26.58 -4.04
N ARG A 147 -77.15 -26.86 -4.90
CA ARG A 147 -76.74 -28.22 -5.31
C ARG A 147 -77.87 -29.13 -5.87
N GLY A 148 -79.02 -28.56 -6.22
CA GLY A 148 -80.22 -29.27 -6.70
C GLY A 148 -81.36 -29.34 -5.68
N GLU A 149 -81.07 -29.19 -4.38
CA GLU A 149 -82.08 -29.11 -3.33
C GLU A 149 -82.80 -27.76 -3.38
N LYS A 150 -84.13 -27.76 -3.29
CA LYS A 150 -84.95 -26.54 -3.33
C LYS A 150 -85.18 -25.99 -1.93
N PHE A 151 -84.96 -24.68 -1.75
CA PHE A 151 -85.27 -23.95 -0.53
C PHE A 151 -86.24 -22.79 -0.80
N LYS A 152 -86.81 -22.22 0.28
CA LYS A 152 -87.81 -21.16 0.22
C LYS A 152 -87.40 -20.01 1.16
N LEU A 153 -87.32 -18.80 0.62
CA LEU A 153 -87.02 -17.59 1.37
C LEU A 153 -88.29 -16.79 1.63
N ASN A 154 -88.46 -16.29 2.85
CA ASN A 154 -89.61 -15.47 3.20
C ASN A 154 -89.42 -14.03 2.72
N VAL A 155 -90.47 -13.44 2.16
CA VAL A 155 -90.55 -12.01 1.84
C VAL A 155 -91.16 -11.27 3.02
N ASP A 156 -90.72 -10.04 3.26
CA ASP A 156 -91.36 -9.10 4.18
C ASP A 156 -92.82 -8.83 3.76
N LYS A 157 -93.77 -9.07 4.66
CA LYS A 157 -95.21 -8.94 4.36
C LYS A 157 -95.72 -7.52 4.52
N GLU A 158 -95.17 -6.79 5.49
CA GLU A 158 -95.61 -5.44 5.86
C GLU A 158 -95.18 -4.43 4.79
N ASN A 159 -94.02 -4.67 4.17
CA ASN A 159 -93.42 -3.81 3.15
C ASN A 159 -93.50 -4.44 1.75
N PHE A 160 -94.51 -5.28 1.48
CA PHE A 160 -94.64 -6.00 0.21
C PHE A 160 -94.92 -5.07 -0.97
N ASN A 161 -93.94 -4.95 -1.87
CA ASN A 161 -94.07 -4.28 -3.17
C ASN A 161 -93.60 -5.24 -4.28
N PRO A 162 -94.45 -5.65 -5.25
CA PRO A 162 -94.12 -6.67 -6.23
C PRO A 162 -93.09 -6.24 -7.30
N GLU A 163 -92.55 -5.02 -7.25
CA GLU A 163 -91.36 -4.58 -8.01
C GLU A 163 -90.08 -4.43 -7.16
N ASN A 164 -90.21 -4.47 -5.83
CA ASN A 164 -89.11 -4.23 -4.89
C ASN A 164 -89.35 -5.02 -3.59
N LEU A 165 -88.83 -6.24 -3.55
CA LEU A 165 -89.22 -7.26 -2.58
C LEU A 165 -88.12 -7.49 -1.56
N THR A 166 -88.38 -7.16 -0.29
CA THR A 166 -87.45 -7.43 0.79
C THR A 166 -87.43 -8.93 1.11
N VAL A 167 -86.38 -9.62 0.70
CA VAL A 167 -86.19 -11.07 0.87
C VAL A 167 -85.31 -11.33 2.09
N ASN A 168 -85.76 -12.21 2.99
CA ASN A 168 -85.04 -12.64 4.17
C ASN A 168 -84.22 -13.90 3.84
N PHE A 169 -82.90 -13.77 3.76
CA PHE A 169 -81.96 -14.88 3.61
C PHE A 169 -81.61 -15.47 4.99
N PRO A 170 -81.63 -16.79 5.16
CA PRO A 170 -81.08 -17.46 6.34
C PRO A 170 -79.54 -17.44 6.32
N PRO A 171 -78.88 -17.85 7.41
CA PRO A 171 -77.48 -18.23 7.37
C PRO A 171 -77.22 -19.31 6.30
N GLY A 172 -76.07 -19.26 5.64
CA GLY A 172 -75.71 -20.19 4.56
C GLY A 172 -74.40 -19.86 3.85
N TYR A 173 -74.06 -20.65 2.83
CA TYR A 173 -72.77 -20.59 2.14
C TYR A 173 -72.87 -20.97 0.64
N GLY A 174 -71.81 -20.67 -0.11
CA GLY A 174 -71.64 -21.13 -1.49
C GLY A 174 -72.51 -20.43 -2.54
N SER A 175 -72.48 -20.98 -3.76
CA SER A 175 -73.34 -20.53 -4.88
C SER A 175 -74.72 -21.19 -4.84
N PHE A 176 -75.75 -20.47 -5.28
CA PHE A 176 -77.13 -20.95 -5.39
C PHE A 176 -77.84 -20.30 -6.58
N LYS A 177 -78.93 -20.93 -7.03
CA LYS A 177 -79.87 -20.28 -7.95
C LYS A 177 -81.00 -19.65 -7.15
N LEU A 178 -81.42 -18.45 -7.53
CA LEU A 178 -82.63 -17.81 -7.00
C LEU A 178 -83.62 -17.57 -8.14
N TYR A 179 -84.85 -18.01 -7.95
CA TYR A 179 -85.94 -17.91 -8.91
C TYR A 179 -86.93 -16.86 -8.41
N PRO A 180 -87.11 -15.72 -9.09
CA PRO A 180 -88.02 -14.68 -8.61
C PRO A 180 -89.47 -15.17 -8.55
N ASP A 181 -89.87 -16.07 -9.46
CA ASP A 181 -91.17 -16.72 -9.47
C ASP A 181 -91.05 -18.26 -9.34
N SER A 182 -92.19 -18.97 -9.28
CA SER A 182 -92.22 -20.43 -9.20
C SER A 182 -92.16 -21.14 -10.57
N SER A 183 -92.14 -20.39 -11.68
CA SER A 183 -92.04 -20.95 -13.05
C SER A 183 -90.67 -21.58 -13.28
N GLN A 184 -89.67 -21.07 -12.56
CA GLN A 184 -88.26 -21.47 -12.60
C GLN A 184 -87.59 -21.31 -13.99
N SER A 185 -88.31 -20.69 -14.94
CA SER A 185 -87.86 -20.36 -16.29
C SER A 185 -86.76 -19.28 -16.31
N ARG A 186 -86.76 -18.42 -15.28
CA ARG A 186 -85.80 -17.35 -15.05
C ARG A 186 -85.17 -17.53 -13.67
N SER A 187 -83.84 -17.40 -13.61
CA SER A 187 -83.09 -17.45 -12.36
C SER A 187 -81.96 -16.44 -12.37
N MET A 188 -81.51 -16.05 -11.18
CA MET A 188 -80.19 -15.50 -10.96
C MET A 188 -79.27 -16.63 -10.49
N HIS A 189 -78.08 -16.73 -11.07
CA HIS A 189 -76.97 -17.44 -10.43
C HIS A 189 -76.32 -16.45 -9.45
N LEU A 190 -76.37 -16.77 -8.16
CA LEU A 190 -75.88 -15.94 -7.06
C LEU A 190 -74.96 -16.76 -6.17
N SER A 191 -74.34 -16.08 -5.21
CA SER A 191 -73.69 -16.73 -4.08
C SER A 191 -73.92 -15.95 -2.81
N TYR A 192 -73.59 -16.54 -1.66
CA TYR A 192 -73.31 -15.76 -0.47
C TYR A 192 -72.08 -14.87 -0.72
N ALA A 193 -72.00 -13.75 0.00
CA ALA A 193 -70.93 -12.79 -0.11
C ALA A 193 -69.57 -13.43 0.21
N PRO A 194 -68.49 -13.07 -0.49
CA PRO A 194 -67.19 -13.71 -0.31
C PRO A 194 -66.62 -13.48 1.10
N PRO A 195 -65.85 -14.45 1.64
CA PRO A 195 -65.13 -14.29 2.90
C PRO A 195 -64.16 -13.11 2.80
N TYR A 196 -64.17 -12.24 3.81
CA TYR A 196 -63.31 -11.06 3.89
C TYR A 196 -62.55 -11.07 5.20
N ILE A 197 -61.23 -10.84 5.16
CA ILE A 197 -60.37 -10.76 6.35
C ILE A 197 -60.03 -9.29 6.59
N SER A 198 -60.36 -8.77 7.77
CA SER A 198 -60.03 -7.40 8.20
C SER A 198 -58.73 -7.34 9.01
N GLN A 199 -58.41 -8.42 9.73
CA GLN A 199 -57.22 -8.53 10.59
C GLN A 199 -56.74 -9.98 10.64
N CYS A 200 -55.42 -10.14 10.72
CA CYS A 200 -54.77 -11.41 11.03
C CYS A 200 -53.80 -11.21 12.19
N ASN A 201 -53.78 -12.15 13.13
CA ASN A 201 -52.85 -12.19 14.24
C ASN A 201 -52.31 -13.62 14.40
N TYR A 202 -51.04 -13.77 14.76
CA TYR A 202 -50.42 -15.06 15.08
C TYR A 202 -49.94 -15.06 16.53
N LYS A 203 -50.45 -16.01 17.32
CA LYS A 203 -50.09 -16.18 18.74
C LYS A 203 -50.30 -17.64 19.15
N ASP A 204 -49.46 -18.15 20.06
CA ASP A 204 -49.63 -19.47 20.69
C ASP A 204 -49.86 -20.63 19.69
N SER A 205 -49.09 -20.68 18.59
CA SER A 205 -49.24 -21.63 17.47
C SER A 205 -50.57 -21.57 16.70
N LYS A 206 -51.33 -20.48 16.80
CA LYS A 206 -52.60 -20.27 16.09
C LYS A 206 -52.61 -18.98 15.29
N ILE A 207 -53.20 -19.03 14.09
CA ILE A 207 -53.56 -17.84 13.32
C ILE A 207 -55.02 -17.52 13.64
N THR A 208 -55.27 -16.30 14.13
CA THR A 208 -56.62 -15.76 14.34
C THR A 208 -56.93 -14.75 13.24
N LEU A 209 -58.00 -14.98 12.49
CA LEU A 209 -58.48 -14.13 11.42
C LEU A 209 -59.82 -13.51 11.84
N ASN A 210 -59.85 -12.18 11.96
CA ASN A 210 -61.10 -11.43 12.14
C ASN A 210 -61.58 -10.97 10.77
N GLY A 211 -62.90 -10.93 10.57
CA GLY A 211 -63.46 -10.66 9.25
C GLY A 211 -64.98 -10.79 9.18
N PHE A 212 -65.45 -11.17 8.00
CA PHE A 212 -66.88 -11.41 7.70
C PHE A 212 -67.03 -12.57 6.70
N ASN A 213 -68.23 -13.14 6.68
CA ASN A 213 -68.67 -14.16 5.71
C ASN A 213 -67.90 -15.50 5.79
N PHE A 214 -67.41 -15.89 6.97
CA PHE A 214 -66.69 -17.17 7.14
C PHE A 214 -67.60 -18.40 7.32
N HIS A 215 -68.91 -18.22 7.55
CA HIS A 215 -69.83 -19.27 8.04
C HIS A 215 -69.46 -19.81 9.45
N ASN A 216 -70.33 -20.62 10.06
CA ASN A 216 -70.16 -21.18 11.40
C ASN A 216 -69.89 -22.70 11.41
N GLU A 217 -69.52 -23.29 10.26
CA GLU A 217 -69.25 -24.73 10.15
C GLU A 217 -67.91 -25.00 9.47
N GLY A 218 -66.98 -25.64 10.18
CA GLY A 218 -65.64 -25.94 9.66
C GLY A 218 -65.60 -26.94 8.50
N ARG A 219 -66.68 -27.70 8.26
CA ARG A 219 -66.77 -28.68 7.16
C ARG A 219 -66.97 -28.03 5.78
N VAL A 220 -67.57 -26.83 5.74
CA VAL A 220 -67.85 -26.11 4.49
C VAL A 220 -66.76 -25.11 4.14
N ALA A 221 -65.88 -24.80 5.11
CA ALA A 221 -64.73 -23.93 4.95
C ALA A 221 -63.47 -24.70 4.52
N GLN A 222 -62.70 -24.13 3.60
CA GLN A 222 -61.36 -24.59 3.24
C GLN A 222 -60.40 -23.41 3.32
N VAL A 223 -59.29 -23.60 4.02
CA VAL A 223 -58.28 -22.54 4.19
C VAL A 223 -56.92 -23.07 3.77
N THR A 224 -56.23 -22.32 2.92
CA THR A 224 -54.83 -22.57 2.59
C THR A 224 -53.96 -21.40 3.02
N VAL A 225 -52.77 -21.74 3.53
CA VAL A 225 -51.73 -20.78 3.92
C VAL A 225 -50.46 -21.19 3.19
N ASN A 226 -49.88 -20.28 2.41
CA ASN A 226 -48.73 -20.54 1.54
C ASN A 226 -48.97 -21.75 0.62
N GLY A 227 -50.18 -21.80 0.04
CA GLY A 227 -50.65 -22.86 -0.86
C GLY A 227 -51.05 -24.18 -0.18
N ARG A 228 -50.67 -24.41 1.09
CA ARG A 228 -50.94 -25.66 1.82
C ARG A 228 -52.23 -25.55 2.64
N ARG A 229 -53.13 -26.54 2.55
CA ARG A 229 -54.34 -26.59 3.40
C ARG A 229 -53.95 -26.65 4.89
N LYS A 230 -54.70 -25.94 5.73
CA LYS A 230 -54.52 -25.94 7.20
C LYS A 230 -55.79 -26.41 7.91
N TYR A 231 -55.63 -26.88 9.14
CA TYR A 231 -56.73 -27.29 9.99
C TYR A 231 -57.38 -26.06 10.65
N ILE A 232 -58.71 -26.06 10.67
CA ILE A 232 -59.53 -25.02 11.28
C ILE A 232 -59.81 -25.46 12.73
N SER A 233 -59.28 -24.73 13.71
CA SER A 233 -59.48 -25.01 15.13
C SER A 233 -60.89 -24.61 15.59
N SER A 234 -61.39 -23.50 15.07
CA SER A 234 -62.77 -23.03 15.24
C SER A 234 -63.12 -22.03 14.15
N ILE A 235 -64.42 -21.93 13.83
CA ILE A 235 -64.93 -20.94 12.87
C ILE A 235 -66.31 -20.44 13.32
N ASP A 236 -66.52 -19.15 13.16
CA ASP A 236 -67.76 -18.42 13.27
C ASP A 236 -67.77 -17.34 12.17
N HIS A 237 -68.93 -16.79 11.82
CA HIS A 237 -69.14 -15.91 10.67
C HIS A 237 -68.17 -14.72 10.59
N ARG A 238 -67.61 -14.27 11.72
CA ARG A 238 -66.65 -13.15 11.83
C ARG A 238 -65.25 -13.54 12.36
N LEU A 239 -65.07 -14.79 12.79
CA LEU A 239 -63.85 -15.25 13.47
C LEU A 239 -63.43 -16.63 12.97
N LEU A 240 -62.22 -16.74 12.42
CA LEU A 240 -61.65 -17.98 11.90
C LEU A 240 -60.30 -18.24 12.56
N ILE A 241 -60.17 -19.35 13.29
CA ILE A 241 -58.94 -19.74 13.98
C ILE A 241 -58.35 -20.98 13.30
N LEU A 242 -57.06 -20.92 12.97
CA LEU A 242 -56.30 -21.97 12.30
C LEU A 242 -55.19 -22.50 13.19
N ASP A 243 -54.99 -23.81 13.16
CA ASP A 243 -53.84 -24.46 13.78
C ASP A 243 -52.60 -24.29 12.88
N TYR A 244 -51.56 -23.66 13.42
CA TYR A 244 -50.36 -23.24 12.69
C TYR A 244 -49.09 -23.46 13.53
N TYR A 245 -48.93 -24.71 13.99
CA TYR A 245 -47.82 -25.17 14.83
C TYR A 245 -46.43 -25.04 14.20
N PHE A 246 -45.41 -24.99 15.07
CA PHE A 246 -43.98 -25.09 14.77
C PHE A 246 -43.40 -23.99 13.85
N ILE A 247 -43.91 -22.76 13.96
CA ILE A 247 -43.29 -21.58 13.35
C ILE A 247 -42.36 -20.89 14.34
N GLU A 248 -41.10 -20.80 13.96
CA GLU A 248 -40.00 -20.28 14.78
C GLU A 248 -39.17 -19.22 14.02
N HIS A 249 -39.57 -18.94 12.77
CA HIS A 249 -39.06 -17.94 11.84
C HIS A 249 -40.11 -16.87 11.56
N SER A 250 -39.68 -15.70 11.09
CA SER A 250 -40.57 -14.69 10.52
C SER A 250 -40.96 -15.07 9.09
N GLU A 251 -42.24 -14.92 8.72
CA GLU A 251 -42.74 -15.33 7.39
C GLU A 251 -43.90 -14.43 6.93
N ARG A 252 -43.96 -14.14 5.62
CA ARG A 252 -45.16 -13.58 4.98
C ARG A 252 -46.10 -14.70 4.56
N LEU A 253 -47.26 -14.73 5.18
CA LEU A 253 -48.34 -15.66 4.92
C LEU A 253 -49.27 -15.13 3.84
N TYR A 254 -49.58 -16.00 2.88
CA TYR A 254 -50.54 -15.84 1.80
C TYR A 254 -51.75 -16.73 2.11
N ILE A 255 -52.83 -16.11 2.58
CA ILE A 255 -54.01 -16.80 3.13
C ILE A 255 -55.15 -16.73 2.12
N ASN A 256 -55.65 -17.90 1.72
CA ASN A 256 -56.85 -18.06 0.90
C ASN A 256 -57.93 -18.80 1.69
N VAL A 257 -59.15 -18.26 1.70
CA VAL A 257 -60.32 -18.82 2.39
C VAL A 257 -61.40 -19.07 1.35
N ILE A 258 -61.98 -20.27 1.35
CA ILE A 258 -63.06 -20.69 0.46
C ILE A 258 -64.21 -21.23 1.32
N ILE A 259 -65.40 -20.66 1.18
CA ILE A 259 -66.61 -21.01 1.95
C ILE A 259 -67.64 -21.62 1.00
N GLY A 260 -67.81 -22.93 1.08
CA GLY A 260 -68.45 -23.74 0.04
C GLY A 260 -67.58 -23.77 -1.22
N ASP A 261 -68.01 -23.01 -2.22
CA ASP A 261 -67.35 -22.80 -3.52
C ASP A 261 -66.97 -21.31 -3.76
N VAL A 262 -67.24 -20.42 -2.80
CA VAL A 262 -66.92 -18.98 -2.88
C VAL A 262 -65.58 -18.68 -2.22
N ALA A 263 -64.60 -18.20 -2.98
CA ALA A 263 -63.30 -17.79 -2.47
C ALA A 263 -63.27 -16.31 -2.04
N ILE A 264 -62.30 -15.94 -1.18
CA ILE A 264 -61.92 -14.55 -0.93
C ILE A 264 -61.45 -13.89 -2.24
N GLU A 265 -61.91 -12.68 -2.53
CA GLU A 265 -61.61 -11.97 -3.79
C GLU A 265 -60.11 -11.78 -4.06
N LYS A 266 -59.32 -11.65 -2.99
CA LYS A 266 -57.87 -11.39 -3.02
C LYS A 266 -57.20 -12.15 -1.88
N ILE A 267 -56.17 -12.94 -2.20
CA ILE A 267 -55.35 -13.65 -1.21
C ILE A 267 -54.83 -12.64 -0.18
N TYR A 268 -55.22 -12.84 1.09
CA TYR A 268 -54.85 -11.95 2.18
C TYR A 268 -53.39 -12.13 2.56
N LYS A 269 -52.68 -11.04 2.86
CA LYS A 269 -51.27 -11.06 3.28
C LYS A 269 -51.16 -10.77 4.78
N CYS A 270 -50.52 -11.68 5.52
CA CYS A 270 -50.33 -11.56 6.96
C CYS A 270 -48.87 -11.86 7.31
N ASP A 271 -48.24 -11.03 8.13
CA ASP A 271 -46.82 -11.21 8.48
C ASP A 271 -46.66 -11.77 9.89
N ILE A 272 -46.00 -12.92 10.03
CA ILE A 272 -45.42 -13.35 11.31
C ILE A 272 -44.13 -12.54 11.49
N LYS A 273 -44.22 -11.48 12.29
CA LYS A 273 -43.15 -10.50 12.45
C LYS A 273 -42.09 -10.93 13.46
N PRO A 274 -40.80 -10.64 13.21
CA PRO A 274 -39.76 -10.87 14.21
C PRO A 274 -40.00 -9.98 15.43
N GLN A 275 -39.77 -10.54 16.62
CA GLN A 275 -39.95 -9.86 17.91
C GLN A 275 -38.59 -9.73 18.63
N PRO A 276 -37.75 -8.77 18.24
CA PRO A 276 -36.47 -8.53 18.90
C PRO A 276 -36.63 -8.02 20.33
N VAL A 277 -35.69 -8.45 21.17
CA VAL A 277 -35.57 -8.10 22.60
C VAL A 277 -34.22 -7.45 22.90
N SER A 278 -33.12 -7.91 22.28
CA SER A 278 -31.79 -7.33 22.48
C SER A 278 -30.83 -7.61 21.31
N ILE A 279 -29.79 -6.79 21.19
CA ILE A 279 -28.59 -7.06 20.39
C ILE A 279 -27.38 -7.14 21.33
N THR A 280 -26.48 -8.10 21.10
CA THR A 280 -25.12 -8.11 21.64
C THR A 280 -24.10 -8.15 20.51
N THR A 281 -22.96 -7.48 20.68
CA THR A 281 -21.82 -7.49 19.75
C THR A 281 -20.79 -8.52 20.24
N THR A 282 -20.36 -9.45 19.40
CA THR A 282 -19.21 -10.35 19.69
C THR A 282 -17.90 -9.81 19.14
N VAL A 283 -17.97 -9.02 18.06
CA VAL A 283 -16.88 -8.16 17.57
C VAL A 283 -17.42 -6.73 17.57
N SER A 284 -16.62 -5.74 17.96
CA SER A 284 -17.10 -4.35 18.01
C SER A 284 -17.31 -3.78 16.61
N THR A 285 -18.56 -3.44 16.31
CA THR A 285 -18.95 -2.70 15.11
C THR A 285 -18.48 -1.25 15.22
N SER A 286 -17.80 -0.71 14.21
CA SER A 286 -17.34 0.69 14.20
C SER A 286 -17.85 1.44 12.96
N LYS A 287 -17.35 2.68 12.76
CA LYS A 287 -17.55 3.43 11.50
C LYS A 287 -16.89 2.75 10.29
N TYR A 288 -15.79 2.05 10.47
CA TYR A 288 -14.93 1.57 9.38
C TYR A 288 -14.88 0.04 9.28
N ASN A 289 -15.08 -0.66 10.40
CA ASN A 289 -15.02 -2.11 10.50
C ASN A 289 -16.40 -2.71 10.80
N SER A 290 -16.78 -3.68 9.97
CA SER A 290 -17.95 -4.53 10.18
C SER A 290 -17.76 -5.38 11.43
N GLY A 291 -18.84 -5.66 12.17
CA GLY A 291 -18.78 -6.43 13.41
C GLY A 291 -19.92 -7.43 13.53
N ILE A 292 -19.63 -8.60 14.11
CA ILE A 292 -20.63 -9.66 14.28
C ILE A 292 -21.56 -9.29 15.44
N ILE A 293 -22.85 -9.23 15.13
CA ILE A 293 -23.92 -9.03 16.11
C ILE A 293 -24.76 -10.30 16.27
N THR A 294 -25.23 -10.53 17.49
CA THR A 294 -26.22 -11.54 17.84
C THR A 294 -27.49 -10.82 18.30
N ILE A 295 -28.54 -10.93 17.51
CA ILE A 295 -29.87 -10.42 17.82
C ILE A 295 -30.65 -11.53 18.52
N SER A 296 -31.26 -11.23 19.68
CA SER A 296 -32.08 -12.19 20.44
C SER A 296 -33.54 -11.73 20.50
N GLY A 297 -34.47 -12.69 20.46
CA GLY A 297 -35.91 -12.43 20.50
C GLY A 297 -36.76 -13.66 20.17
N SER A 298 -37.87 -13.49 19.47
CA SER A 298 -38.73 -14.57 18.95
C SER A 298 -39.00 -14.41 17.45
N PHE A 299 -39.27 -15.53 16.77
CA PHE A 299 -39.41 -15.62 15.31
C PHE A 299 -38.14 -15.18 14.56
N MET A 300 -36.99 -15.64 15.07
CA MET A 300 -35.64 -15.24 14.62
C MET A 300 -34.95 -16.26 13.72
N TYR A 301 -35.51 -17.47 13.59
CA TYR A 301 -34.97 -18.45 12.65
C TYR A 301 -35.16 -17.98 11.21
N SER A 302 -34.33 -18.47 10.29
CA SER A 302 -34.63 -18.50 8.87
C SER A 302 -34.29 -19.87 8.28
N PRO A 303 -35.20 -20.49 7.50
CA PRO A 303 -34.92 -21.74 6.80
C PRO A 303 -33.97 -21.57 5.59
N GLY A 304 -33.68 -20.34 5.14
CA GLY A 304 -32.84 -20.05 3.98
C GLY A 304 -31.40 -19.67 4.36
N SER A 305 -30.54 -20.66 4.61
CA SER A 305 -29.23 -20.48 5.27
C SER A 305 -28.18 -19.59 4.59
N LEU A 306 -28.40 -19.13 3.35
CA LEU A 306 -27.52 -18.17 2.65
C LEU A 306 -28.27 -17.08 1.86
N SER A 307 -29.59 -17.17 1.70
CA SER A 307 -30.39 -16.20 0.93
C SER A 307 -31.09 -15.16 1.80
N THR A 308 -31.06 -15.34 3.13
CA THR A 308 -31.74 -14.47 4.10
C THR A 308 -31.12 -13.08 4.11
N LYS A 309 -31.93 -12.04 3.94
CA LYS A 309 -31.50 -10.65 4.03
C LYS A 309 -31.89 -10.09 5.39
N VAL A 310 -30.91 -9.65 6.19
CA VAL A 310 -31.17 -9.03 7.49
C VAL A 310 -30.77 -7.56 7.41
N PHE A 311 -31.67 -6.67 7.84
CA PHE A 311 -31.41 -5.24 7.92
C PHE A 311 -31.75 -4.68 9.29
N LEU A 312 -30.93 -3.76 9.80
CA LEU A 312 -31.32 -2.86 10.89
C LEU A 312 -31.85 -1.57 10.28
N ILE A 313 -33.01 -1.10 10.74
CA ILE A 313 -33.62 0.15 10.25
C ILE A 313 -33.72 1.14 11.42
N ASN A 314 -33.15 2.33 11.28
CA ASN A 314 -33.17 3.35 12.33
C ASN A 314 -34.42 4.24 12.30
N SER A 315 -34.52 5.18 13.26
CA SER A 315 -35.58 6.21 13.35
C SER A 315 -35.76 7.04 12.08
N ASP A 316 -34.67 7.27 11.34
CA ASP A 316 -34.61 8.14 10.16
C ASP A 316 -34.90 7.33 8.88
N ASN A 317 -35.38 6.08 9.04
CA ASN A 317 -35.65 5.10 8.01
C ASN A 317 -34.42 4.71 7.16
N LYS A 318 -33.21 4.95 7.68
CA LYS A 318 -31.97 4.47 7.08
C LYS A 318 -31.81 2.98 7.41
N SER A 319 -31.67 2.18 6.35
CA SER A 319 -31.41 0.75 6.43
C SER A 319 -29.90 0.50 6.44
N TYR A 320 -29.46 -0.40 7.33
CA TYR A 320 -28.10 -0.89 7.46
C TYR A 320 -28.10 -2.40 7.17
N ASN A 321 -27.25 -2.86 6.26
CA ASN A 321 -27.13 -4.27 5.89
C ASN A 321 -26.43 -5.09 6.99
N CYS A 322 -26.99 -6.27 7.28
CA CYS A 322 -26.39 -7.23 8.19
C CYS A 322 -26.30 -8.59 7.46
N GLU A 323 -25.10 -8.95 7.01
CA GLU A 323 -24.87 -10.15 6.21
C GLU A 323 -25.12 -11.40 7.07
N TYR A 324 -26.06 -12.25 6.65
CA TYR A 324 -26.50 -13.41 7.42
C TYR A 324 -25.38 -14.43 7.63
N ILE A 325 -25.14 -14.81 8.90
CA ILE A 325 -24.19 -15.88 9.26
C ILE A 325 -24.94 -17.14 9.70
N SER A 326 -25.89 -17.01 10.64
CA SER A 326 -26.65 -18.15 11.16
C SER A 326 -27.90 -17.70 11.91
N SER A 327 -28.82 -18.64 12.18
CA SER A 327 -30.00 -18.36 13.01
C SER A 327 -30.49 -19.60 13.76
N THR A 328 -31.32 -19.32 14.77
CA THR A 328 -31.99 -20.27 15.65
C THR A 328 -33.37 -19.69 16.01
N LYS A 329 -34.24 -20.52 16.58
CA LYS A 329 -35.60 -20.18 17.04
C LYS A 329 -35.71 -18.82 17.75
N SER A 330 -34.70 -18.45 18.54
CA SER A 330 -34.66 -17.25 19.39
C SER A 330 -33.51 -16.28 19.11
N LYS A 331 -32.62 -16.57 18.15
CA LYS A 331 -31.48 -15.69 17.82
C LYS A 331 -31.11 -15.71 16.34
N ILE A 332 -30.70 -14.56 15.80
CA ILE A 332 -30.09 -14.44 14.47
C ILE A 332 -28.72 -13.75 14.62
N VAL A 333 -27.72 -14.26 13.89
CA VAL A 333 -26.32 -13.80 13.93
C VAL A 333 -25.95 -13.32 12.54
N CYS A 334 -25.45 -12.10 12.45
CA CYS A 334 -25.08 -11.47 11.18
C CYS A 334 -23.90 -10.51 11.35
N LEU A 335 -23.15 -10.29 10.26
CA LEU A 335 -22.08 -9.31 10.17
C LEU A 335 -22.69 -7.96 9.80
N LEU A 336 -22.81 -7.06 10.78
CA LEU A 336 -23.34 -5.72 10.54
C LEU A 336 -22.30 -4.86 9.81
N GLU A 337 -22.73 -4.16 8.76
CA GLU A 337 -21.86 -3.25 8.00
C GLU A 337 -21.38 -2.03 8.83
N PRO A 338 -20.27 -1.39 8.43
CA PRO A 338 -19.71 -0.26 9.16
C PRO A 338 -20.67 0.93 9.19
N GLY A 339 -20.72 1.65 10.31
CA GLY A 339 -21.66 2.75 10.45
C GLY A 339 -21.43 3.64 11.67
N GLU A 340 -22.06 4.82 11.61
CA GLU A 340 -21.93 5.85 12.64
C GLU A 340 -23.20 6.00 13.47
N GLY A 341 -22.98 6.42 14.72
CA GLY A 341 -23.97 7.11 15.54
C GLY A 341 -24.50 6.34 16.75
N LEU A 342 -25.05 7.11 17.68
CA LEU A 342 -25.90 6.62 18.76
C LEU A 342 -27.27 6.21 18.19
N ILE A 343 -27.36 5.05 17.53
CA ILE A 343 -28.62 4.53 16.97
C ILE A 343 -29.51 3.97 18.09
N ASN A 344 -29.89 4.86 19.02
CA ASN A 344 -30.54 4.54 20.29
C ASN A 344 -31.76 3.63 20.16
N LYS A 345 -32.36 3.53 18.97
CA LYS A 345 -33.33 2.51 18.59
C LYS A 345 -33.18 2.04 17.13
N VAL A 346 -33.25 0.73 16.91
CA VAL A 346 -33.39 0.08 15.59
C VAL A 346 -34.58 -0.88 15.59
N LYS A 347 -35.23 -1.00 14.43
CA LYS A 347 -36.06 -2.16 14.07
C LYS A 347 -35.23 -3.16 13.29
N ILE A 348 -35.75 -4.39 13.16
CA ILE A 348 -35.13 -5.45 12.36
C ILE A 348 -36.08 -5.88 11.25
N LYS A 349 -35.55 -5.96 10.03
CA LYS A 349 -36.22 -6.55 8.88
C LYS A 349 -35.50 -7.86 8.52
N ILE A 350 -36.25 -8.96 8.48
CA ILE A 350 -35.80 -10.25 7.96
C ILE A 350 -36.55 -10.49 6.65
N ASP A 351 -35.80 -10.64 5.57
CA ASP A 351 -36.25 -10.64 4.18
C ASP A 351 -37.17 -9.45 3.86
N ASP A 352 -38.48 -9.70 3.82
CA ASP A 352 -39.52 -8.70 3.53
C ASP A 352 -40.42 -8.35 4.73
N VAL A 353 -40.08 -8.80 5.94
CA VAL A 353 -40.89 -8.65 7.15
C VAL A 353 -40.15 -7.83 8.23
N GLU A 354 -40.74 -6.69 8.61
CA GLU A 354 -40.20 -5.74 9.59
C GLU A 354 -40.85 -5.93 10.99
N SER A 355 -40.03 -5.87 12.04
CA SER A 355 -40.46 -5.89 13.45
C SER A 355 -41.38 -4.71 13.79
N LEU A 356 -42.29 -4.93 14.74
CA LEU A 356 -43.04 -3.83 15.37
C LEU A 356 -42.28 -3.24 16.57
N THR A 357 -41.46 -4.05 17.25
CA THR A 357 -40.61 -3.57 18.34
C THR A 357 -39.33 -2.93 17.81
N GLU A 358 -38.99 -1.81 18.42
CA GLU A 358 -37.68 -1.18 18.37
C GLU A 358 -36.84 -1.71 19.54
N ILE A 359 -35.54 -1.91 19.33
CA ILE A 359 -34.57 -2.26 20.37
C ILE A 359 -33.36 -1.34 20.31
N ASN A 360 -32.70 -1.16 21.45
CA ASN A 360 -31.57 -0.24 21.55
C ASN A 360 -30.31 -0.88 20.94
N PHE A 361 -29.64 -0.17 20.03
CA PHE A 361 -28.35 -0.57 19.48
C PHE A 361 -27.35 0.58 19.53
N LYS A 362 -26.06 0.29 19.73
CA LYS A 362 -25.00 1.31 19.66
C LYS A 362 -23.79 0.69 18.97
N TYR A 363 -23.29 1.40 17.96
CA TYR A 363 -21.94 1.15 17.45
C TYR A 363 -20.91 1.35 18.57
N GLY A 364 -19.79 0.64 18.48
CA GLY A 364 -18.71 0.68 19.46
C GLY A 364 -18.08 2.07 19.57
N PHE A 365 -17.93 2.54 20.82
CA PHE A 365 -17.15 3.74 21.13
C PHE A 365 -15.67 3.39 21.33
N PRO A 366 -14.72 4.34 21.16
CA PRO A 366 -13.30 4.10 21.41
C PRO A 366 -13.08 3.60 22.83
N GLN A 367 -12.44 2.43 22.98
CA GLN A 367 -12.15 1.85 24.29
C GLN A 367 -10.72 1.28 24.33
N PHE A 368 -9.99 1.66 25.38
CA PHE A 368 -8.70 1.08 25.72
C PHE A 368 -8.83 -0.38 26.19
N THR A 369 -7.93 -1.24 25.71
CA THR A 369 -7.78 -2.64 26.16
C THR A 369 -6.50 -2.83 26.97
N SER A 370 -5.44 -2.05 26.72
CA SER A 370 -4.32 -1.96 27.67
C SER A 370 -4.66 -1.06 28.86
N THR A 371 -3.98 -1.30 29.98
CA THR A 371 -4.02 -0.43 31.18
C THR A 371 -2.89 0.61 31.20
N LYS A 372 -1.95 0.53 30.25
CA LYS A 372 -0.82 1.44 30.06
C LYS A 372 -0.58 1.71 28.57
N ALA A 373 0.04 2.83 28.25
CA ALA A 373 0.64 3.08 26.95
C ALA A 373 2.07 2.52 26.89
N ILE A 374 2.56 2.20 25.69
CA ILE A 374 3.93 1.74 25.43
C ILE A 374 4.66 2.86 24.68
N GLN A 375 5.75 3.38 25.25
CA GLN A 375 6.59 4.39 24.60
C GLN A 375 7.50 3.73 23.55
N ILE A 376 7.51 4.23 22.31
CA ILE A 376 8.17 3.61 21.15
C ILE A 376 9.60 4.17 20.99
N ASP A 377 10.57 3.25 20.89
CA ASP A 377 11.95 3.43 20.39
C ASP A 377 12.64 4.75 20.79
N ARG A 378 12.64 5.03 22.10
CA ARG A 378 13.33 6.18 22.72
C ARG A 378 12.86 7.56 22.19
N THR A 379 11.60 7.66 21.78
CA THR A 379 10.98 8.92 21.31
C THR A 379 9.86 9.42 22.24
N ASN A 380 9.25 10.57 21.89
CA ASN A 380 8.00 11.06 22.48
C ASN A 380 6.75 10.32 21.95
N GLU A 381 6.90 9.27 21.13
CA GLU A 381 5.79 8.54 20.53
C GLU A 381 5.30 7.42 21.44
N PHE A 382 3.99 7.36 21.67
CA PHE A 382 3.33 6.38 22.51
C PHE A 382 2.34 5.59 21.66
N SER A 383 2.27 4.27 21.88
CA SER A 383 1.27 3.38 21.32
C SER A 383 0.33 2.87 22.42
N ILE A 384 -0.95 2.79 22.10
CA ILE A 384 -2.00 2.24 22.98
C ILE A 384 -2.76 1.17 22.21
N THR A 385 -3.16 0.09 22.89
CA THR A 385 -4.06 -0.92 22.32
C THR A 385 -5.49 -0.73 22.82
N GLY A 386 -6.45 -0.99 21.94
CA GLY A 386 -7.87 -0.82 22.21
C GLY A 386 -8.75 -1.41 21.14
N ILE A 387 -9.91 -0.81 20.94
CA ILE A 387 -10.89 -1.06 19.89
C ILE A 387 -11.60 0.24 19.51
N ASN A 388 -12.10 0.32 18.28
CA ASN A 388 -12.87 1.45 17.72
C ASN A 388 -12.12 2.80 17.75
N PHE A 389 -10.80 2.80 17.58
CA PHE A 389 -10.00 4.03 17.50
C PHE A 389 -10.20 4.85 16.21
N GLY A 390 -10.89 4.31 15.21
CA GLY A 390 -11.18 4.99 13.95
C GLY A 390 -10.02 4.99 12.95
N ASN A 391 -10.14 5.81 11.90
CA ASN A 391 -9.17 5.88 10.81
C ASN A 391 -8.63 7.30 10.63
N ILE A 392 -7.30 7.44 10.70
CA ILE A 392 -6.58 8.71 10.55
C ILE A 392 -6.76 9.36 9.17
N ASN A 393 -7.18 8.60 8.15
CA ASN A 393 -7.36 9.08 6.78
C ASN A 393 -8.78 9.56 6.46
N ASP A 394 -9.75 9.45 7.37
CA ASP A 394 -11.12 9.92 7.12
C ASP A 394 -11.19 11.45 7.18
N LYS A 395 -11.48 12.08 6.04
CA LYS A 395 -11.66 13.53 5.93
C LYS A 395 -12.99 14.02 6.53
N ASN A 396 -13.93 13.10 6.80
CA ASN A 396 -15.21 13.35 7.44
C ASN A 396 -15.22 12.86 8.89
N GLY A 397 -14.09 12.40 9.43
CA GLY A 397 -13.93 11.90 10.78
C GLY A 397 -12.97 12.77 11.57
N THR A 398 -13.19 12.86 12.88
CA THR A 398 -12.29 13.54 13.82
C THR A 398 -11.85 12.56 14.87
N VAL A 399 -10.69 11.94 14.66
CA VAL A 399 -9.97 11.22 15.73
C VAL A 399 -9.05 12.22 16.42
N LYS A 400 -9.30 12.46 17.70
CA LYS A 400 -8.52 13.36 18.55
C LYS A 400 -8.11 12.64 19.83
N ILE A 401 -7.01 13.09 20.41
CA ILE A 401 -6.54 12.65 21.73
C ILE A 401 -6.61 13.87 22.63
N LEU A 402 -7.48 13.79 23.64
CA LEU A 402 -7.73 14.84 24.60
C LEU A 402 -6.84 14.59 25.82
N ILE A 403 -5.92 15.52 26.08
CA ILE A 403 -5.12 15.53 27.31
C ILE A 403 -5.77 16.46 28.34
N GLU A 404 -5.97 15.93 29.54
CA GLU A 404 -6.54 16.64 30.69
C GLU A 404 -5.43 17.32 31.49
N GLY A 405 -5.49 18.66 31.59
CA GLY A 405 -4.49 19.49 32.27
C GLY A 405 -4.88 20.98 32.28
N ASN A 406 -4.01 21.86 32.78
CA ASN A 406 -4.30 23.31 32.88
C ASN A 406 -4.62 23.99 31.53
N GLU A 407 -4.13 23.43 30.43
CA GLU A 407 -4.60 23.73 29.08
C GLU A 407 -5.02 22.40 28.43
N ASN A 408 -6.33 22.17 28.29
CA ASN A 408 -6.84 20.97 27.60
C ASN A 408 -6.35 20.99 26.14
N LYS A 409 -5.43 20.07 25.82
CA LYS A 409 -4.76 20.04 24.52
C LYS A 409 -5.24 18.85 23.70
N GLU A 410 -5.72 19.17 22.50
CA GLU A 410 -6.02 18.19 21.46
C GLU A 410 -4.72 17.81 20.74
N ILE A 411 -4.47 16.52 20.56
CA ILE A 411 -3.38 15.99 19.73
C ILE A 411 -4.00 15.09 18.66
N LEU A 412 -3.49 15.18 17.42
CA LEU A 412 -3.79 14.22 16.38
C LEU A 412 -2.95 12.94 16.57
N PRO A 413 -3.50 11.74 16.33
CA PRO A 413 -2.69 10.53 16.27
C PRO A 413 -1.63 10.63 15.15
N THR A 414 -0.50 9.96 15.32
CA THR A 414 0.51 9.78 14.25
C THR A 414 0.14 8.63 13.32
N SER A 415 -0.53 7.60 13.85
CA SER A 415 -1.05 6.47 13.08
C SER A 415 -2.14 5.74 13.85
N ILE A 416 -3.00 5.03 13.12
CA ILE A 416 -3.96 4.06 13.65
C ILE A 416 -3.91 2.84 12.74
N SER A 417 -3.97 1.63 13.30
CA SER A 417 -3.98 0.40 12.51
C SER A 417 -5.33 0.18 11.81
N ASN A 418 -5.31 -0.53 10.67
CA ASN A 418 -6.51 -0.73 9.83
C ASN A 418 -7.65 -1.50 10.54
N ASP A 419 -7.31 -2.32 11.54
CA ASP A 419 -8.23 -3.05 12.41
C ASP A 419 -8.72 -2.21 13.61
N GLU A 420 -8.31 -0.94 13.71
CA GLU A 420 -8.61 -0.01 14.81
C GLU A 420 -8.14 -0.45 16.21
N THR A 421 -7.27 -1.48 16.31
CA THR A 421 -6.83 -2.01 17.61
C THR A 421 -5.61 -1.32 18.20
N LYS A 422 -4.85 -0.56 17.40
CA LYS A 422 -3.65 0.17 17.82
C LYS A 422 -3.71 1.61 17.34
N LEU A 423 -3.44 2.54 18.25
CA LEU A 423 -3.29 3.96 17.96
C LEU A 423 -1.93 4.42 18.51
N SER A 424 -1.20 5.22 17.73
CA SER A 424 0.04 5.86 18.14
C SER A 424 -0.05 7.38 18.01
N PHE A 425 0.70 8.10 18.83
CA PHE A 425 0.70 9.57 18.88
C PHE A 425 1.94 10.14 19.58
N LYS A 426 2.22 11.43 19.41
CA LYS A 426 3.37 12.12 20.02
C LYS A 426 2.96 13.10 21.11
N LEU A 427 3.58 13.00 22.28
CA LEU A 427 3.41 13.99 23.35
C LEU A 427 4.25 15.25 23.06
N PRO A 428 3.66 16.47 23.14
CA PRO A 428 4.39 17.73 22.94
C PRO A 428 5.34 18.07 24.10
N ASN A 429 5.10 17.51 25.29
CA ASN A 429 5.97 17.62 26.46
C ASN A 429 6.06 16.26 27.17
N ILE A 430 7.26 15.88 27.61
CA ILE A 430 7.55 14.61 28.32
C ILE A 430 7.61 14.84 29.85
N CYS A 431 7.75 16.09 30.30
CA CYS A 431 8.12 16.43 31.68
C CYS A 431 7.00 16.26 32.72
N GLU A 432 5.78 15.87 32.31
CA GLU A 432 4.67 15.63 33.23
C GLU A 432 4.73 14.23 33.81
N THR A 433 4.80 14.11 35.14
CA THR A 433 5.00 12.84 35.87
C THR A 433 3.88 11.83 35.64
N SER A 434 2.67 12.29 35.33
CA SER A 434 1.64 11.47 34.72
C SER A 434 0.59 12.34 34.02
N LEU A 435 0.22 11.97 32.80
CA LEU A 435 -0.88 12.60 32.06
C LEU A 435 -2.14 11.72 32.13
N ILE A 436 -3.31 12.34 31.98
CA ILE A 436 -4.57 11.63 31.77
C ILE A 436 -5.04 11.91 30.34
N VAL A 437 -5.31 10.85 29.58
CA VAL A 437 -5.73 10.93 28.17
C VAL A 437 -7.07 10.25 27.94
N SER A 438 -7.80 10.74 26.95
CA SER A 438 -8.96 10.06 26.36
C SER A 438 -8.96 10.26 24.85
N ILE A 439 -9.55 9.32 24.10
CA ILE A 439 -9.66 9.41 22.65
C ILE A 439 -11.10 9.83 22.33
N GLU A 440 -11.24 10.88 21.53
CA GLU A 440 -12.49 11.23 20.87
C GLU A 440 -12.48 10.67 19.45
N VAL A 441 -13.53 9.94 19.07
CA VAL A 441 -13.83 9.58 17.68
C VAL A 441 -15.19 10.16 17.34
N ASN A 442 -15.21 11.16 16.45
CA ASN A 442 -16.42 11.78 15.89
C ASN A 442 -17.43 12.23 16.98
N GLY A 443 -16.95 12.95 18.00
CA GLY A 443 -17.76 13.42 19.13
C GLY A 443 -18.01 12.39 20.25
N VAL A 444 -17.51 11.16 20.13
CA VAL A 444 -17.66 10.11 21.15
C VAL A 444 -16.33 9.89 21.88
N ILE A 445 -16.31 10.20 23.19
CA ILE A 445 -15.10 10.17 24.02
C ILE A 445 -14.97 8.83 24.77
N SER A 446 -13.75 8.29 24.82
CA SER A 446 -13.40 7.06 25.54
C SER A 446 -13.46 7.21 27.06
N LYS A 447 -13.38 6.08 27.79
CA LYS A 447 -12.90 6.12 29.18
C LYS A 447 -11.48 6.68 29.22
N LYS A 448 -11.11 7.34 30.33
CA LYS A 448 -9.78 7.92 30.54
C LYS A 448 -8.72 6.84 30.85
N MET A 449 -7.47 7.08 30.40
CA MET A 449 -6.27 6.30 30.72
C MET A 449 -5.22 7.21 31.36
N ARG A 450 -4.42 6.69 32.30
CA ARG A 450 -3.22 7.38 32.81
C ARG A 450 -1.98 6.92 32.05
N ILE A 451 -1.09 7.85 31.71
CA ILE A 451 0.20 7.59 31.06
C ILE A 451 1.32 8.17 31.92
N GLU A 452 2.40 7.42 32.09
CA GLU A 452 3.56 7.77 32.91
C GLU A 452 4.81 7.76 32.00
N PRO A 453 5.18 8.89 31.38
CA PRO A 453 6.30 8.99 30.45
C PRO A 453 7.64 8.57 31.09
N GLN A 454 8.53 7.98 30.31
CA GLN A 454 9.90 7.65 30.74
C GLN A 454 10.92 8.60 30.08
N PRO A 455 11.94 9.07 30.83
CA PRO A 455 12.98 9.94 30.29
C PRO A 455 13.85 9.20 29.27
N THR A 456 14.18 9.89 28.17
CA THR A 456 14.71 9.26 26.96
C THR A 456 16.13 9.71 26.63
N PHE A 457 17.08 8.81 26.87
CA PHE A 457 18.52 9.03 26.69
C PHE A 457 18.97 8.59 25.28
N MET A 458 19.56 9.52 24.52
CA MET A 458 20.15 9.26 23.19
C MET A 458 21.67 9.51 23.18
N LEU A 459 22.36 8.97 24.19
CA LEU A 459 23.76 9.29 24.45
C LEU A 459 24.70 8.72 23.37
N ALA A 460 25.28 9.63 22.60
CA ALA A 460 26.45 9.39 21.76
C ALA A 460 27.65 10.07 22.43
N PRO A 461 28.35 9.39 23.37
CA PRO A 461 29.48 10.00 24.07
C PRO A 461 30.56 10.49 23.11
N SER A 462 31.12 11.68 23.38
CA SER A 462 32.28 12.18 22.63
C SER A 462 33.50 11.26 22.80
N ARG A 463 34.53 11.48 21.97
CA ARG A 463 35.83 10.81 22.13
C ARG A 463 36.80 11.75 22.84
N PRO A 464 37.06 11.61 24.15
CA PRO A 464 38.00 12.45 24.86
C PRO A 464 39.43 12.23 24.35
N LEU A 465 40.28 13.25 24.49
CA LEU A 465 41.72 13.13 24.27
C LEU A 465 42.33 12.28 25.39
N THR A 466 43.29 11.43 25.05
CA THR A 466 43.99 10.50 25.95
C THR A 466 44.77 11.22 27.06
N ASN A 467 45.16 12.48 26.84
CA ASN A 467 45.75 13.37 27.85
C ASN A 467 44.75 14.01 28.84
N GLY A 468 43.45 13.68 28.73
CA GLY A 468 42.44 14.01 29.76
C GLY A 468 41.54 15.19 29.41
N SER A 469 40.79 15.10 28.31
CA SER A 469 39.69 16.03 28.04
C SER A 469 38.34 15.56 28.60
N SER A 470 37.36 16.45 28.64
CA SER A 470 35.99 16.09 29.05
C SER A 470 35.29 15.16 28.05
N LEU A 471 34.49 14.25 28.60
CA LEU A 471 33.49 13.44 27.93
C LEU A 471 32.18 14.25 27.84
N HIS A 472 31.73 14.56 26.62
CA HIS A 472 30.42 15.18 26.40
C HIS A 472 29.35 14.12 26.21
N ILE A 473 28.22 14.34 26.85
CA ILE A 473 27.07 13.44 26.91
C ILE A 473 25.88 14.16 26.26
N ASP A 474 25.75 13.98 24.94
CA ASP A 474 24.71 14.59 24.12
C ASP A 474 23.35 13.89 24.26
N LYS A 475 22.27 14.65 24.18
CA LYS A 475 20.88 14.19 24.33
C LYS A 475 20.61 13.46 25.65
N TYR A 476 21.11 14.07 26.73
CA TYR A 476 20.44 14.04 28.03
C TYR A 476 19.04 14.69 27.90
N PHE A 477 18.13 14.46 28.85
CA PHE A 477 16.79 15.07 28.83
C PHE A 477 16.35 15.45 30.25
N SER A 478 16.97 16.50 30.80
CA SER A 478 16.56 17.04 32.10
C SER A 478 15.26 17.83 31.99
N CYS A 479 14.32 17.57 32.89
CA CYS A 479 13.20 18.49 33.14
C CYS A 479 13.78 19.81 33.67
N LYS A 480 13.51 20.91 32.97
CA LYS A 480 14.27 22.17 33.10
C LYS A 480 14.22 22.81 34.50
N ASP A 481 13.21 22.46 35.28
CA ASP A 481 12.88 23.03 36.59
C ASP A 481 13.40 22.20 37.78
N LYS A 482 14.12 21.09 37.51
CA LYS A 482 14.74 20.25 38.55
C LYS A 482 16.26 20.43 38.54
N ILE A 483 16.85 20.80 39.67
CA ILE A 483 18.31 20.80 39.86
C ILE A 483 18.76 19.35 40.08
N VAL A 484 19.07 18.67 38.98
CA VAL A 484 19.63 17.31 38.95
C VAL A 484 21.16 17.34 39.06
N LYS A 485 21.72 16.35 39.75
CA LYS A 485 23.17 16.11 39.81
C LYS A 485 23.52 14.86 39.00
N PRO A 486 23.92 15.00 37.72
CA PRO A 486 24.42 13.90 36.94
C PRO A 486 25.86 13.55 37.34
N SER A 487 26.17 12.26 37.44
CA SER A 487 27.53 11.76 37.61
C SER A 487 27.72 10.45 36.83
N ILE A 488 28.97 10.06 36.59
CA ILE A 488 29.31 8.78 35.95
C ILE A 488 30.30 7.99 36.81
N THR A 489 30.24 6.67 36.73
CA THR A 489 31.42 5.83 37.01
C THR A 489 32.02 5.36 35.68
N VAL A 490 33.30 4.97 35.71
CA VAL A 490 34.03 4.43 34.55
C VAL A 490 34.57 3.05 34.92
N ASP A 491 34.39 2.09 34.02
CA ASP A 491 34.62 0.66 34.24
C ASP A 491 34.01 0.16 35.56
N SER A 492 34.72 -0.69 36.31
CA SER A 492 34.31 -1.20 37.62
C SER A 492 34.69 -0.27 38.80
N SER A 493 34.89 1.03 38.54
CA SER A 493 35.19 2.02 39.58
C SER A 493 33.94 2.39 40.38
N ASN A 494 34.03 2.39 41.70
CA ASN A 494 32.99 2.94 42.58
C ASN A 494 33.10 4.47 42.75
N ASN A 495 34.10 5.12 42.15
CA ASN A 495 34.30 6.57 42.26
C ASN A 495 33.41 7.30 41.25
N HIS A 496 32.42 8.04 41.75
CA HIS A 496 31.59 8.91 40.91
C HIS A 496 32.39 10.15 40.47
N ILE A 497 32.30 10.45 39.17
CA ILE A 497 32.79 11.66 38.52
C ILE A 497 31.59 12.57 38.30
N ASP A 498 31.53 13.70 39.00
CA ASP A 498 30.47 14.70 38.82
C ASP A 498 30.52 15.31 37.40
N CYS A 499 29.35 15.49 36.79
CA CYS A 499 29.22 16.03 35.44
C CYS A 499 28.62 17.45 35.48
N THR A 500 29.24 18.38 34.77
CA THR A 500 28.72 19.75 34.61
C THR A 500 27.62 19.77 33.54
N ILE A 501 26.46 20.31 33.87
CA ILE A 501 25.37 20.52 32.90
C ILE A 501 25.72 21.76 32.05
N ILE A 502 25.91 21.58 30.74
CA ILE A 502 26.14 22.66 29.77
C ILE A 502 24.79 23.18 29.23
N SER A 503 23.82 22.28 29.05
CA SER A 503 22.44 22.63 28.69
C SER A 503 21.47 21.53 29.15
N SER A 504 20.16 21.74 29.00
CA SER A 504 19.14 20.71 29.27
C SER A 504 19.32 19.41 28.47
N PHE A 505 20.17 19.42 27.43
CA PHE A 505 20.46 18.28 26.56
C PHE A 505 21.93 17.85 26.54
N VAL A 506 22.84 18.53 27.25
CA VAL A 506 24.29 18.25 27.21
C VAL A 506 24.90 18.32 28.61
N ALA A 507 25.50 17.21 29.04
CA ALA A 507 26.36 17.16 30.23
C ALA A 507 27.83 16.93 29.83
N SER A 508 28.76 17.26 30.73
CA SER A 508 30.21 17.19 30.49
C SER A 508 30.92 16.67 31.74
N CYS A 509 31.58 15.51 31.63
CA CYS A 509 32.22 14.81 32.74
C CYS A 509 33.73 14.72 32.49
N ASN A 510 34.58 14.92 33.50
CA ASN A 510 36.04 14.81 33.32
C ASN A 510 36.53 13.37 33.60
N VAL A 511 36.73 12.58 32.54
CA VAL A 511 37.14 11.16 32.67
C VAL A 511 38.65 10.94 32.90
N GLY A 512 39.46 12.00 32.84
CA GLY A 512 40.90 11.93 33.09
C GLY A 512 41.72 11.29 31.96
N ILE A 513 42.99 11.00 32.26
CA ILE A 513 43.96 10.41 31.32
C ILE A 513 43.64 8.92 31.10
N GLY A 514 43.63 8.47 29.85
CA GLY A 514 43.31 7.09 29.51
C GLY A 514 43.57 6.75 28.04
N THR A 515 43.31 5.50 27.66
CA THR A 515 43.46 4.95 26.30
C THR A 515 42.45 3.84 26.07
N GLY A 516 42.08 3.58 24.82
CA GLY A 516 41.22 2.45 24.49
C GLY A 516 39.72 2.68 24.73
N LYS A 517 39.00 1.60 25.03
CA LYS A 517 37.54 1.56 25.19
C LYS A 517 37.17 1.20 26.62
N HIS A 518 36.22 1.95 27.18
CA HIS A 518 35.80 1.83 28.57
C HIS A 518 34.28 1.69 28.66
N SER A 519 33.77 1.00 29.69
CA SER A 519 32.35 1.11 30.05
C SER A 519 32.11 2.32 30.95
N LEU A 520 30.89 2.83 30.97
CA LEU A 520 30.48 3.88 31.90
C LEU A 520 29.06 3.62 32.39
N THR A 521 28.80 3.91 33.66
CA THR A 521 27.44 3.88 34.24
C THR A 521 27.03 5.31 34.56
N PHE A 522 25.89 5.75 34.03
CA PHE A 522 25.38 7.10 34.25
C PHE A 522 24.32 7.11 35.36
N TYR A 523 24.51 8.04 36.30
CA TYR A 523 23.67 8.27 37.47
C TYR A 523 23.07 9.67 37.43
N GLU A 524 21.86 9.80 37.96
CA GLU A 524 21.18 11.08 38.17
C GLU A 524 20.61 11.08 39.58
N ASP A 525 21.01 12.07 40.39
CA ASP A 525 20.71 12.15 41.82
C ASP A 525 21.11 10.87 42.60
N GLY A 526 22.18 10.20 42.15
CA GLY A 526 22.69 8.95 42.72
C GLY A 526 21.97 7.67 42.27
N ILE A 527 20.91 7.77 41.44
CA ILE A 527 20.18 6.62 40.91
C ILE A 527 20.76 6.21 39.55
N GLU A 528 21.17 4.95 39.41
CA GLU A 528 21.61 4.37 38.13
C GLU A 528 20.51 4.48 37.07
N LYS A 529 20.87 4.91 35.86
CA LYS A 529 19.93 5.04 34.72
C LYS A 529 20.29 4.13 33.55
N ILE A 530 21.57 4.06 33.20
CA ILE A 530 22.01 3.40 31.97
C ILE A 530 23.50 3.02 32.03
N ASN A 531 23.82 1.84 31.49
CA ASN A 531 25.18 1.39 31.22
C ASN A 531 25.51 1.58 29.73
N LEU A 532 26.68 2.14 29.44
CA LEU A 532 27.16 2.52 28.11
C LEU A 532 28.65 2.20 27.97
N SER A 533 29.22 2.53 26.81
CA SER A 533 30.67 2.56 26.61
C SER A 533 31.09 3.79 25.81
N PHE A 534 32.33 4.22 26.03
CA PHE A 534 32.98 5.27 25.27
C PHE A 534 34.37 4.81 24.81
N GLN A 535 35.02 5.60 23.96
CA GLN A 535 36.39 5.35 23.56
C GLN A 535 37.15 6.67 23.45
N TYR A 536 38.45 6.64 23.74
CA TYR A 536 39.32 7.79 23.53
C TYR A 536 39.49 8.11 22.03
N ALA A 537 39.99 9.32 21.74
CA ALA A 537 40.29 9.78 20.39
C ALA A 537 41.40 8.91 19.75
N PRO A 538 41.32 8.63 18.43
CA PRO A 538 42.31 7.78 17.76
C PRO A 538 43.69 8.44 17.68
N PRO A 539 44.78 7.65 17.70
CA PRO A 539 46.13 8.16 17.51
C PRO A 539 46.28 8.79 16.12
N THR A 540 46.95 9.93 16.04
CA THR A 540 47.12 10.71 14.80
C THR A 540 48.57 11.12 14.65
N ILE A 541 49.28 10.59 13.64
CA ILE A 541 50.65 11.01 13.32
C ILE A 541 50.58 12.35 12.60
N VAL A 542 51.40 13.32 13.02
CA VAL A 542 51.52 14.64 12.40
C VAL A 542 52.81 14.71 11.57
N SER A 543 53.92 14.20 12.10
CA SER A 543 55.21 14.15 11.40
C SER A 543 56.06 12.96 11.85
N HIS A 544 57.17 12.73 11.16
CA HIS A 544 58.20 11.78 11.56
C HIS A 544 59.59 12.37 11.33
N ASN A 545 60.57 11.85 12.04
CA ASN A 545 62.00 12.09 11.83
C ASN A 545 62.75 10.74 11.84
N VAL A 546 63.82 10.64 11.06
CA VAL A 546 64.67 9.44 10.94
C VAL A 546 66.05 9.78 11.51
N ASN A 547 66.38 9.19 12.66
CA ASN A 547 67.68 9.36 13.32
C ASN A 547 68.61 8.22 12.89
N GLY A 548 69.67 8.55 12.14
CA GLY A 548 70.58 7.56 11.56
C GLY A 548 69.92 6.78 10.40
N LEU A 549 70.06 5.46 10.40
CA LEU A 549 69.48 4.57 9.37
C LEU A 549 68.25 3.77 9.83
N LYS A 550 67.96 3.74 11.15
CA LYS A 550 67.04 2.75 11.75
C LYS A 550 66.02 3.37 12.70
N THR A 551 66.44 4.26 13.61
CA THR A 551 65.52 4.79 14.64
C THR A 551 64.60 5.85 14.07
N ILE A 552 63.30 5.55 14.03
CA ILE A 552 62.24 6.47 13.62
C ILE A 552 61.58 7.08 14.85
N THR A 553 61.42 8.40 14.85
CA THR A 553 60.60 9.14 15.83
C THR A 553 59.32 9.61 15.15
N LEU A 554 58.17 9.24 15.68
CA LEU A 554 56.85 9.75 15.28
C LEU A 554 56.42 10.85 16.24
N THR A 555 55.95 11.97 15.70
CA THR A 555 55.31 13.04 16.46
C THR A 555 53.85 13.16 16.06
N GLY A 556 52.94 13.29 17.02
CA GLY A 556 51.51 13.25 16.78
C GLY A 556 50.67 13.59 18.00
N ASN A 557 49.44 13.08 18.01
CA ASN A 557 48.46 13.24 19.08
C ASN A 557 47.83 11.89 19.45
N ASN A 558 47.33 11.79 20.67
CA ASN A 558 46.60 10.65 21.22
C ASN A 558 47.37 9.32 21.27
N PHE A 559 48.67 9.35 21.57
CA PHE A 559 49.49 8.15 21.69
C PHE A 559 49.39 7.48 23.07
N GLY A 560 48.84 8.17 24.08
CA GLY A 560 48.89 7.73 25.48
C GLY A 560 50.30 7.77 26.06
N ASN A 561 50.48 7.27 27.29
CA ASN A 561 51.78 7.25 27.98
C ASN A 561 52.31 5.84 28.29
N ASP A 562 51.71 4.80 27.69
CA ASP A 562 51.98 3.39 27.98
C ASP A 562 52.45 2.64 26.73
N SER A 563 53.73 2.23 26.73
CA SER A 563 54.32 1.48 25.61
C SER A 563 53.72 0.07 25.45
N SER A 564 53.23 -0.55 26.53
CA SER A 564 52.69 -1.92 26.47
C SER A 564 51.39 -2.01 25.68
N LYS A 565 50.66 -0.89 25.59
CA LYS A 565 49.42 -0.73 24.81
C LYS A 565 49.66 -0.35 23.34
N CYS A 566 50.90 -0.09 22.94
CA CYS A 566 51.23 0.33 21.59
C CYS A 566 51.64 -0.85 20.70
N ASN A 567 50.85 -1.11 19.66
CA ASN A 567 51.21 -2.03 18.59
C ASN A 567 51.48 -1.24 17.30
N LEU A 568 52.70 -1.33 16.79
CA LEU A 568 53.16 -0.60 15.60
C LEU A 568 53.65 -1.59 14.55
N ILE A 569 53.12 -1.47 13.35
CA ILE A 569 53.49 -2.26 12.18
C ILE A 569 54.17 -1.33 11.18
N PHE A 570 55.40 -1.63 10.81
CA PHE A 570 56.15 -0.93 9.77
C PHE A 570 56.54 -1.89 8.65
N ALA A 571 56.33 -1.49 7.39
CA ALA A 571 56.64 -2.32 6.21
C ALA A 571 56.06 -3.76 6.30
N ASN A 572 54.86 -3.90 6.88
CA ASN A 572 54.14 -5.16 7.16
C ASN A 572 54.81 -6.10 8.18
N LYS A 573 55.80 -5.64 8.96
CA LYS A 573 56.33 -6.33 10.16
C LYS A 573 55.91 -5.58 11.43
N ASN A 574 55.60 -6.31 12.50
CA ASN A 574 55.47 -5.72 13.84
C ASN A 574 56.85 -5.26 14.31
N VAL A 575 56.93 -4.07 14.91
CA VAL A 575 58.16 -3.48 15.45
C VAL A 575 57.92 -3.00 16.89
N THR A 576 58.97 -2.99 17.72
CA THR A 576 58.86 -2.60 19.13
C THR A 576 58.54 -1.12 19.24
N CYS A 577 57.29 -0.80 19.58
CA CYS A 577 56.87 0.57 19.86
C CYS A 577 57.33 1.01 21.24
N LYS A 578 57.96 2.18 21.32
CA LYS A 578 58.32 2.86 22.55
C LYS A 578 57.62 4.22 22.61
N VAL A 579 56.52 4.28 23.36
CA VAL A 579 55.83 5.53 23.68
C VAL A 579 56.71 6.34 24.64
N ILE A 580 57.05 7.56 24.26
CA ILE A 580 57.80 8.53 25.08
C ILE A 580 56.84 9.50 25.77
N SER A 581 55.77 9.88 25.07
CA SER A 581 54.68 10.73 25.57
C SER A 581 53.43 10.54 24.71
N ASP A 582 52.30 11.09 25.16
CA ASP A 582 51.04 11.21 24.40
C ASP A 582 51.17 11.82 22.98
N THR A 583 52.31 12.45 22.71
CA THR A 583 52.67 13.12 21.45
C THR A 583 53.87 12.50 20.73
N THR A 584 54.63 11.59 21.34
CA THR A 584 55.91 11.09 20.79
C THR A 584 56.06 9.58 20.95
N ILE A 585 56.32 8.88 19.84
CA ILE A 585 56.69 7.46 19.80
C ILE A 585 58.06 7.31 19.12
N THR A 586 58.87 6.35 19.55
CA THR A 586 60.01 5.83 18.78
C THR A 586 59.89 4.34 18.49
N PHE A 587 60.49 3.91 17.38
CA PHE A 587 60.71 2.50 17.04
C PHE A 587 61.92 2.36 16.12
N ASP A 588 62.53 1.19 16.08
CA ASP A 588 63.62 0.90 15.15
C ASP A 588 63.10 0.14 13.93
N ALA A 589 63.42 0.66 12.75
CA ALA A 589 63.23 0.01 11.48
C ALA A 589 64.40 -0.94 11.14
N ASP A 590 64.07 -2.00 10.42
CA ASP A 590 65.00 -2.98 9.88
C ASP A 590 65.66 -2.39 8.60
N SER A 591 66.98 -2.44 8.50
CA SER A 591 67.77 -1.77 7.45
C SER A 591 67.56 -2.33 6.02
N GLN A 592 66.75 -3.37 5.85
CA GLN A 592 66.40 -3.92 4.54
C GLN A 592 65.26 -3.19 3.80
N TYR A 593 64.76 -2.06 4.32
CA TYR A 593 63.61 -1.34 3.75
C TYR A 593 63.95 0.08 3.27
N ASP A 594 63.70 0.37 1.99
CA ASP A 594 63.74 1.74 1.44
C ASP A 594 62.57 2.63 1.90
N TYR A 595 61.43 2.00 2.22
CA TYR A 595 60.19 2.66 2.65
C TYR A 595 59.26 1.66 3.31
N GLY A 596 58.27 2.16 4.05
CA GLY A 596 57.21 1.33 4.62
C GLY A 596 55.94 2.12 4.92
N ASN A 597 54.80 1.45 4.83
CA ASN A 597 53.57 1.91 5.47
C ASN A 597 53.74 1.79 6.99
N VAL A 598 53.19 2.74 7.74
CA VAL A 598 52.98 2.66 9.19
C VAL A 598 51.51 2.31 9.45
N SER A 599 51.26 1.35 10.32
CA SER A 599 49.98 1.17 11.01
C SER A 599 50.24 1.20 12.51
N LEU A 600 49.53 2.08 13.22
CA LEU A 600 49.65 2.30 14.65
C LEU A 600 48.30 1.99 15.31
N ILE A 601 48.32 1.16 16.34
CA ILE A 601 47.18 0.83 17.18
C ILE A 601 47.56 1.12 18.64
N ILE A 602 46.83 2.00 19.29
CA ILE A 602 46.96 2.28 20.72
C ILE A 602 45.73 1.70 21.41
N ASP A 603 45.95 0.71 22.27
CA ASP A 603 44.91 0.07 23.09
C ASP A 603 43.65 -0.32 22.30
N SER A 604 43.87 -1.09 21.22
CA SER A 604 42.83 -1.54 20.28
C SER A 604 42.09 -0.43 19.52
N ILE A 605 42.59 0.82 19.53
CA ILE A 605 42.15 1.91 18.65
C ILE A 605 43.21 2.14 17.57
N GLN A 606 42.82 1.89 16.31
CA GLN A 606 43.65 2.17 15.13
C GLN A 606 43.77 3.68 14.88
N MET A 607 44.93 4.07 14.35
CA MET A 607 45.24 5.44 13.94
C MET A 607 44.31 6.02 12.88
N SER A 608 44.22 7.35 12.85
CA SER A 608 43.33 8.11 11.97
C SER A 608 43.92 8.48 10.61
N ASN A 609 45.24 8.31 10.38
CA ASN A 609 45.86 8.59 9.09
C ASN A 609 45.83 7.34 8.19
N ASP A 610 45.09 7.39 7.09
CA ASP A 610 45.13 6.34 6.08
C ASP A 610 46.48 6.33 5.35
N ASN A 611 47.08 5.13 5.21
CA ASN A 611 48.26 4.88 4.38
C ASN A 611 49.49 5.78 4.67
N TYR A 612 49.73 6.14 5.94
CA TYR A 612 50.92 6.92 6.33
C TYR A 612 52.20 6.17 5.91
N LYS A 613 53.11 6.86 5.23
CA LYS A 613 54.35 6.28 4.67
C LYS A 613 55.58 7.00 5.17
N ILE A 614 56.60 6.23 5.53
CA ILE A 614 57.93 6.71 5.86
C ILE A 614 58.90 6.19 4.81
N MET A 615 59.88 7.01 4.45
CA MET A 615 60.91 6.69 3.47
C MET A 615 62.28 6.82 4.14
N LEU A 616 63.15 5.84 3.90
CA LEU A 616 64.49 5.77 4.49
C LEU A 616 65.57 6.17 3.45
N PRO A 617 66.80 6.47 3.88
CA PRO A 617 67.94 6.70 2.98
C PRO A 617 68.47 5.39 2.40
N SER A 618 68.92 5.39 1.14
CA SER A 618 69.52 4.19 0.52
C SER A 618 70.50 4.53 -0.62
N ILE A 619 71.26 3.52 -1.09
CA ILE A 619 72.19 3.64 -2.23
C ILE A 619 71.60 2.89 -3.45
N ILE A 620 71.68 3.51 -4.63
CA ILE A 620 71.07 2.99 -5.87
C ILE A 620 72.12 2.28 -6.75
N GLY A 621 73.36 2.80 -6.85
CA GLY A 621 74.45 2.15 -7.61
C GLY A 621 75.45 3.13 -8.23
N LEU A 622 76.49 2.59 -8.87
CA LEU A 622 77.44 3.38 -9.68
C LEU A 622 76.78 3.98 -10.93
N VAL A 623 77.22 5.18 -11.30
CA VAL A 623 77.04 5.72 -12.66
C VAL A 623 77.97 4.94 -13.61
N LYS A 624 77.43 4.50 -14.75
CA LYS A 624 78.19 3.70 -15.74
C LYS A 624 78.97 4.58 -16.72
N ASP A 625 80.19 4.94 -16.35
CA ASP A 625 81.20 5.43 -17.29
C ASP A 625 82.38 4.45 -17.34
N ASN A 626 82.48 3.69 -18.44
CA ASN A 626 83.51 2.65 -18.60
C ASN A 626 84.89 3.21 -19.03
N ASN A 627 84.96 4.48 -19.44
CA ASN A 627 86.18 5.16 -19.87
C ASN A 627 86.44 6.39 -18.98
N ILE A 628 86.94 6.17 -17.77
CA ILE A 628 87.42 7.24 -16.89
C ILE A 628 88.75 7.77 -17.47
N SER A 629 88.96 9.08 -17.48
CA SER A 629 90.20 9.68 -18.02
C SER A 629 91.37 9.62 -17.01
N THR A 630 92.59 9.52 -17.54
CA THR A 630 93.89 9.57 -16.82
C THR A 630 94.13 10.88 -16.07
N ARG A 631 93.30 11.91 -16.33
CA ARG A 631 93.48 13.28 -15.83
C ARG A 631 92.16 13.83 -15.29
N ASN A 632 92.10 14.09 -13.99
CA ASN A 632 90.90 14.49 -13.21
C ASN A 632 89.67 13.56 -13.39
N GLY A 633 89.90 12.26 -13.54
CA GLY A 633 88.82 11.26 -13.58
C GLY A 633 87.93 11.31 -12.33
N THR A 634 86.61 11.29 -12.53
CA THR A 634 85.61 11.36 -11.44
C THR A 634 84.70 10.14 -11.48
N VAL A 635 84.41 9.56 -10.32
CA VAL A 635 83.50 8.41 -10.15
C VAL A 635 82.29 8.84 -9.31
N CYS A 636 81.08 8.69 -9.83
CA CYS A 636 79.85 9.04 -9.09
C CYS A 636 79.01 7.80 -8.74
N ILE A 637 78.42 7.82 -7.53
CA ILE A 637 77.47 6.83 -7.01
C ILE A 637 76.13 7.55 -6.82
N HIS A 638 75.06 7.01 -7.40
CA HIS A 638 73.69 7.41 -7.12
C HIS A 638 73.21 6.83 -5.79
N ALA A 639 72.56 7.67 -4.99
CA ALA A 639 71.89 7.34 -3.74
C ALA A 639 70.48 7.94 -3.71
N SER A 640 69.81 7.86 -2.56
CA SER A 640 68.49 8.47 -2.33
C SER A 640 68.37 8.97 -0.90
N ARG A 641 67.92 10.21 -0.74
CA ARG A 641 67.63 10.87 0.55
C ARG A 641 68.83 10.93 1.50
N LEU A 642 70.03 11.14 0.95
CA LEU A 642 71.18 11.56 1.75
C LEU A 642 70.94 12.98 2.26
N PRO A 643 71.32 13.32 3.51
CA PRO A 643 71.38 14.71 3.94
C PRO A 643 72.49 15.44 3.17
N GLU A 644 72.25 16.69 2.79
CA GLU A 644 73.24 17.48 2.04
C GLU A 644 74.43 17.87 2.93
N THR A 645 75.65 17.50 2.51
CA THR A 645 76.90 17.91 3.17
C THR A 645 77.85 18.54 2.15
N LYS A 646 78.13 19.84 2.31
CA LYS A 646 79.17 20.53 1.53
C LYS A 646 80.55 20.15 2.08
N SER A 647 81.51 19.88 1.19
CA SER A 647 82.87 19.48 1.56
C SER A 647 83.53 20.51 2.48
N GLY A 648 84.29 20.01 3.47
CA GLY A 648 85.00 20.80 4.46
C GLY A 648 85.67 19.90 5.51
N VAL A 649 87.00 19.96 5.61
CA VAL A 649 87.77 19.21 6.60
C VAL A 649 87.40 19.67 8.02
N ASN A 650 87.14 18.71 8.90
CA ASN A 650 86.77 18.89 10.31
C ASN A 650 85.42 19.62 10.57
N ASN A 651 84.32 18.86 10.56
CA ASN A 651 83.14 19.18 11.36
C ASN A 651 82.61 17.93 12.07
N ALA A 652 82.49 18.00 13.40
CA ALA A 652 82.02 16.90 14.22
C ALA A 652 80.49 16.91 14.36
N ASN A 653 79.78 16.70 13.23
CA ASN A 653 78.40 16.17 13.17
C ASN A 653 78.00 15.90 11.70
N ASN A 654 77.19 14.84 11.52
CA ASN A 654 76.55 14.39 10.27
C ASN A 654 77.48 13.75 9.19
N VAL A 655 77.16 12.50 8.86
CA VAL A 655 77.62 11.67 7.72
C VAL A 655 79.12 11.73 7.39
N THR A 656 79.87 10.86 8.08
CA THR A 656 81.12 10.30 7.56
C THR A 656 80.85 9.37 6.37
N VAL A 657 81.03 9.89 5.15
CA VAL A 657 81.24 9.02 3.98
C VAL A 657 82.71 8.60 3.99
N GLU A 658 83.02 7.51 4.69
CA GLU A 658 84.35 6.93 4.61
C GLU A 658 84.51 6.23 3.26
N ILE A 659 85.50 6.65 2.48
CA ILE A 659 85.84 6.08 1.17
C ILE A 659 87.22 5.45 1.28
N LYS A 660 87.31 4.15 0.97
CA LYS A 660 88.57 3.39 1.02
C LYS A 660 88.94 2.88 -0.36
N SER A 661 89.97 3.49 -0.95
CA SER A 661 90.59 3.08 -2.21
C SER A 661 91.76 2.14 -1.93
N HIS A 662 91.52 0.83 -2.00
CA HIS A 662 92.60 -0.14 -1.75
C HIS A 662 93.38 -0.45 -3.02
N LEU A 663 94.57 0.16 -3.15
CA LEU A 663 95.68 -0.47 -3.86
C LEU A 663 96.18 -1.68 -3.07
N LYS A 664 96.77 -2.67 -3.75
CA LYS A 664 97.44 -3.81 -3.07
C LYS A 664 98.50 -3.37 -2.06
N ASP A 665 99.12 -2.21 -2.29
CA ASP A 665 100.25 -1.70 -1.52
C ASP A 665 99.84 -0.54 -0.57
N GLY A 666 98.53 -0.29 -0.40
CA GLY A 666 97.99 0.41 0.77
C GLY A 666 97.92 1.95 0.76
N THR A 667 98.26 2.65 -0.34
CA THR A 667 98.13 4.12 -0.44
C THR A 667 96.78 4.57 -1.03
N ASN A 668 96.23 5.69 -0.53
CA ASN A 668 94.99 6.28 -1.02
C ASN A 668 95.18 7.02 -2.36
N THR A 669 94.22 6.92 -3.28
CA THR A 669 94.34 7.41 -4.67
C THR A 669 93.33 8.50 -5.07
N PHE A 670 92.53 9.01 -4.12
CA PHE A 670 91.57 10.09 -4.34
C PHE A 670 92.05 11.43 -3.76
N LYS A 671 91.53 12.51 -4.33
CA LYS A 671 91.96 13.91 -4.14
C LYS A 671 90.97 14.72 -3.31
N ASP A 672 89.67 14.50 -3.54
CA ASP A 672 88.53 15.11 -2.85
C ASP A 672 87.26 14.28 -3.13
N TYR A 673 86.17 14.52 -2.40
CA TYR A 673 84.84 14.02 -2.74
C TYR A 673 83.74 15.05 -2.42
N ASN A 674 82.62 14.96 -3.15
CA ASN A 674 81.48 15.85 -3.01
C ASN A 674 80.17 15.05 -2.90
N VAL A 675 79.28 15.45 -1.98
CA VAL A 675 77.96 14.86 -1.78
C VAL A 675 76.89 15.91 -2.12
N SER A 676 76.23 15.78 -3.27
CA SER A 676 75.22 16.73 -3.73
C SER A 676 74.21 16.08 -4.68
N ASN A 677 72.97 16.57 -4.70
CA ASN A 677 71.89 16.10 -5.58
C ASN A 677 71.69 14.56 -5.57
N ASN A 678 71.73 13.94 -4.39
CA ASN A 678 71.70 12.48 -4.20
C ASN A 678 72.85 11.69 -4.89
N MET A 679 73.98 12.34 -5.21
CA MET A 679 75.19 11.70 -5.72
C MET A 679 76.36 11.87 -4.75
N ILE A 680 77.17 10.82 -4.62
CA ILE A 680 78.51 10.87 -4.00
C ILE A 680 79.51 10.77 -5.16
N CYS A 681 80.25 11.84 -5.44
CA CYS A 681 81.24 11.89 -6.51
C CYS A 681 82.66 12.02 -5.95
N VAL A 682 83.57 11.18 -6.43
CA VAL A 682 84.95 11.03 -5.94
C VAL A 682 85.93 11.42 -7.05
N LEU A 683 86.86 12.33 -6.76
CA LEU A 683 87.88 12.78 -7.70
C LEU A 683 89.18 11.97 -7.52
N LEU A 684 89.66 11.34 -8.59
CA LEU A 684 90.87 10.52 -8.58
C LEU A 684 92.14 11.36 -8.82
N ASN A 685 93.29 10.83 -8.40
CA ASN A 685 94.60 11.39 -8.72
C ASN A 685 95.02 11.07 -10.16
N ASP A 686 95.70 12.02 -10.81
CA ASP A 686 96.19 11.89 -12.20
C ASP A 686 97.21 10.75 -12.33
N GLY A 687 97.21 10.06 -13.48
CA GLY A 687 98.27 9.13 -13.90
C GLY A 687 98.21 7.69 -13.37
N TYR A 688 97.16 7.30 -12.63
CA TYR A 688 97.03 5.92 -12.14
C TYR A 688 96.55 4.92 -13.22
N VAL A 689 97.10 3.70 -13.21
CA VAL A 689 96.68 2.57 -14.08
C VAL A 689 96.60 1.28 -13.25
N GLY A 690 95.42 0.67 -13.18
CA GLY A 690 95.17 -0.62 -12.52
C GLY A 690 93.73 -0.80 -12.06
N THR A 691 93.51 -1.70 -11.11
CA THR A 691 92.20 -1.96 -10.46
C THR A 691 92.20 -1.49 -9.01
N PHE A 692 91.09 -0.91 -8.55
CA PHE A 692 90.89 -0.54 -7.16
C PHE A 692 89.44 -0.81 -6.70
N ASP A 693 89.29 -1.00 -5.39
CA ASP A 693 88.01 -1.11 -4.71
C ASP A 693 87.55 0.23 -4.13
N LEU A 694 86.24 0.43 -4.03
CA LEU A 694 85.58 1.63 -3.52
C LEU A 694 84.48 1.21 -2.52
N SER A 695 84.81 1.17 -1.23
CA SER A 695 83.84 0.93 -0.15
C SER A 695 83.13 2.22 0.26
N VAL A 696 81.84 2.14 0.61
CA VAL A 696 81.00 3.27 1.03
C VAL A 696 80.37 2.98 2.40
N PHE A 697 80.59 3.91 3.33
CA PHE A 697 79.96 3.91 4.65
C PHE A 697 79.00 5.10 4.80
N ILE A 698 77.93 4.94 5.58
CA ILE A 698 77.01 6.02 5.97
C ILE A 698 76.74 5.87 7.46
N TYR A 699 76.95 6.94 8.25
CA TYR A 699 76.90 6.91 9.72
C TYR A 699 77.75 5.77 10.34
N ASN A 700 78.92 5.50 9.74
CA ASN A 700 79.83 4.38 10.05
C ASN A 700 79.28 2.96 9.84
N GLU A 701 78.06 2.77 9.33
CA GLU A 701 77.63 1.46 8.82
C GLU A 701 78.10 1.25 7.37
N PHE A 702 78.58 0.05 7.06
CA PHE A 702 78.97 -0.34 5.70
C PHE A 702 77.72 -0.57 4.84
N ILE A 703 77.63 0.12 3.70
CA ILE A 703 76.45 0.06 2.83
C ILE A 703 76.72 -0.69 1.53
N SER A 704 77.87 -0.42 0.88
CA SER A 704 78.21 -1.09 -0.38
C SER A 704 79.70 -1.02 -0.70
N LYS A 705 80.12 -1.84 -1.68
CA LYS A 705 81.47 -1.87 -2.24
C LYS A 705 81.40 -2.08 -3.75
N TYR A 706 82.17 -1.30 -4.49
CA TYR A 706 82.33 -1.42 -5.94
C TYR A 706 83.79 -1.65 -6.32
N THR A 707 84.05 -2.24 -7.48
CA THR A 707 85.41 -2.49 -8.01
C THR A 707 85.53 -1.87 -9.40
N ILE A 708 86.63 -1.16 -9.68
CA ILE A 708 86.82 -0.30 -10.85
C ILE A 708 88.18 -0.61 -11.50
N SER A 709 88.25 -0.54 -12.84
CA SER A 709 89.41 -0.97 -13.67
C SER A 709 89.87 0.12 -14.63
N TYR A 710 91.17 0.19 -14.92
CA TYR A 710 91.79 1.16 -15.83
C TYR A 710 92.75 0.48 -16.85
N ASN A 711 92.83 1.00 -18.10
CA ASN A 711 93.63 0.43 -19.21
C ASN A 711 94.75 1.38 -19.69
N LYS A 712 95.78 0.87 -20.40
CA LYS A 712 96.97 1.63 -20.84
C LYS A 712 96.94 2.01 -22.35
N PRO A 713 97.43 3.20 -22.77
CA PRO A 713 97.55 3.61 -24.18
C PRO A 713 98.56 2.79 -25.01
N TYR A 714 98.46 2.85 -26.35
CA TYR A 714 99.30 2.08 -27.29
C TYR A 714 99.46 2.71 -28.69
N PHE A 715 100.59 2.40 -29.35
CA PHE A 715 100.93 2.80 -30.74
C PHE A 715 100.71 1.62 -31.71
N SER A 716 100.18 1.88 -32.91
CA SER A 716 99.74 0.83 -33.85
C SER A 716 100.59 0.70 -35.12
N LEU A 717 101.10 1.79 -35.71
CA LEU A 717 101.92 1.75 -36.93
C LEU A 717 102.76 3.02 -37.13
N ILE A 718 103.90 2.89 -37.81
CA ILE A 718 104.68 4.01 -38.37
C ILE A 718 104.97 3.71 -39.84
N ASN A 719 104.88 4.72 -40.72
CA ASN A 719 105.15 4.60 -42.15
C ASN A 719 106.00 5.78 -42.67
N ILE A 720 106.78 5.57 -43.73
CA ILE A 720 107.73 6.56 -44.29
C ILE A 720 107.52 6.67 -45.81
N LYS A 721 107.50 7.91 -46.33
CA LYS A 721 107.35 8.21 -47.76
C LYS A 721 108.41 9.21 -48.21
N ASP A 722 108.86 9.10 -49.46
CA ASP A 722 109.65 10.13 -50.12
C ASP A 722 108.73 11.30 -50.50
N GLY A 723 109.08 12.52 -50.05
CA GLY A 723 108.32 13.75 -50.31
C GLY A 723 108.81 14.54 -51.53
N GLY A 724 109.92 14.12 -52.15
CA GLY A 724 110.61 14.90 -53.19
C GLY A 724 111.33 16.13 -52.64
N ASN A 725 112.08 16.83 -53.51
CA ASN A 725 112.87 18.03 -53.17
C ASN A 725 113.72 17.89 -51.88
N ASN A 726 114.36 16.72 -51.69
CA ASN A 726 115.15 16.35 -50.52
C ASN A 726 114.36 16.37 -49.18
N THR A 727 113.11 15.90 -49.19
CA THR A 727 112.28 15.75 -47.98
C THR A 727 111.73 14.33 -47.82
N TYR A 728 111.58 13.89 -46.57
CA TYR A 728 110.94 12.62 -46.20
C TYR A 728 109.76 12.90 -45.27
N GLN A 729 108.65 12.18 -45.45
CA GLN A 729 107.44 12.32 -44.63
C GLN A 729 107.22 11.06 -43.77
N PHE A 730 106.83 11.28 -42.51
CA PHE A 730 106.60 10.23 -41.51
C PHE A 730 105.14 10.29 -41.04
N GLU A 731 104.47 9.15 -41.00
CA GLU A 731 103.08 8.99 -40.53
C GLU A 731 103.07 8.04 -39.32
N VAL A 732 102.42 8.42 -38.22
CA VAL A 732 102.37 7.65 -36.96
C VAL A 732 100.91 7.48 -36.52
N TYR A 733 100.53 6.26 -36.15
CA TYR A 733 99.17 5.89 -35.76
C TYR A 733 99.15 5.27 -34.35
N GLY A 734 98.12 5.57 -33.56
CA GLY A 734 97.96 5.16 -32.16
C GLY A 734 96.77 5.85 -31.48
N ASN A 735 96.54 5.55 -30.20
CA ASN A 735 95.52 6.21 -29.37
C ASN A 735 96.17 6.78 -28.09
N GLU A 736 95.72 7.97 -27.67
CA GLU A 736 96.16 8.68 -26.46
C GLU A 736 97.69 8.90 -26.39
N PHE A 737 98.20 9.78 -27.26
CA PHE A 737 99.58 10.26 -27.29
C PHE A 737 99.90 11.17 -26.08
N GLY A 738 99.91 10.60 -24.87
CA GLY A 738 100.02 11.34 -23.60
C GLY A 738 101.43 11.67 -23.12
N GLU A 739 102.49 11.10 -23.72
CA GLU A 739 103.89 11.36 -23.36
C GLU A 739 104.74 11.65 -24.62
N PRO A 740 105.82 12.44 -24.52
CA PRO A 740 106.72 12.71 -25.65
C PRO A 740 107.45 11.45 -26.09
N PHE A 741 107.48 11.19 -27.41
CA PHE A 741 108.25 10.10 -28.01
C PHE A 741 109.40 10.64 -28.88
N GLU A 742 110.40 9.79 -29.14
CA GLU A 742 111.59 10.14 -29.91
C GLU A 742 111.71 9.26 -31.16
N ILE A 743 112.29 9.81 -32.23
CA ILE A 743 112.64 9.11 -33.45
C ILE A 743 114.15 9.24 -33.64
N HIS A 744 114.86 8.11 -33.81
CA HIS A 744 116.32 8.08 -33.89
C HIS A 744 116.79 7.74 -35.31
N PHE A 745 117.81 8.45 -35.80
CA PHE A 745 118.41 8.24 -37.12
C PHE A 745 119.89 7.84 -36.99
N ASN A 746 120.29 6.78 -37.71
CA ASN A 746 121.68 6.35 -37.83
C ASN A 746 122.14 6.47 -39.29
N SER A 747 123.33 7.03 -39.52
CA SER A 747 123.99 7.09 -40.84
C SER A 747 125.37 6.44 -40.81
N SER A 748 125.87 5.96 -41.95
CA SER A 748 127.11 5.19 -42.04
C SER A 748 128.12 5.76 -43.05
N LYS A 749 129.15 6.44 -42.53
CA LYS A 749 130.40 6.89 -43.21
C LYS A 749 130.27 7.79 -44.45
N GLY A 750 130.76 9.03 -44.32
CA GLY A 750 131.19 9.88 -45.43
C GLY A 750 130.44 11.20 -45.50
N ASP A 751 131.20 12.31 -45.52
CA ASP A 751 130.76 13.72 -45.45
C ASP A 751 129.47 14.03 -46.25
N LEU A 752 128.33 14.06 -45.55
CA LEU A 752 127.00 14.34 -46.11
C LEU A 752 126.47 15.67 -45.60
N ILE A 753 126.72 16.76 -46.35
CA ILE A 753 126.15 18.08 -46.06
C ILE A 753 124.68 18.12 -46.52
N MET A 754 123.78 17.64 -45.66
CA MET A 754 122.32 17.67 -45.90
C MET A 754 121.69 19.00 -45.47
N ASN A 755 121.51 19.92 -46.42
CA ASN A 755 120.66 21.10 -46.25
C ASN A 755 119.17 20.74 -46.43
N CYS A 756 118.60 20.03 -45.45
CA CYS A 756 117.19 19.60 -45.46
C CYS A 756 116.29 20.52 -44.62
N ALA A 757 115.02 20.63 -45.01
CA ALA A 757 113.98 21.34 -44.24
C ALA A 757 112.84 20.38 -43.90
N PHE A 758 112.47 20.29 -42.63
CA PHE A 758 111.44 19.38 -42.14
C PHE A 758 110.09 20.09 -42.03
N ASN A 759 109.07 19.55 -42.69
CA ASN A 759 107.66 19.85 -42.41
C ASN A 759 107.02 18.59 -41.83
N ILE A 760 106.27 18.72 -40.74
CA ILE A 760 105.58 17.60 -40.08
C ILE A 760 104.08 17.92 -40.05
N SER A 761 103.29 16.96 -40.54
CA SER A 761 101.82 17.04 -40.63
C SER A 761 101.21 15.93 -39.79
N ILE A 762 100.39 16.27 -38.80
CA ILE A 762 99.66 15.29 -37.97
C ILE A 762 98.17 15.40 -38.29
N GLN A 763 97.54 14.25 -38.56
CA GLN A 763 96.11 14.13 -38.86
C GLN A 763 95.46 13.18 -37.85
N HIS A 764 94.40 13.64 -37.17
CA HIS A 764 93.55 12.78 -36.35
C HIS A 764 92.40 12.20 -37.18
N ASN A 765 91.77 11.11 -36.70
CA ASN A 765 90.67 10.40 -37.38
C ASN A 765 89.42 11.25 -37.70
N ASN A 766 89.35 12.51 -37.26
CA ASN A 766 88.27 13.46 -37.56
C ASN A 766 88.58 14.40 -38.74
N ASN A 767 89.69 14.19 -39.47
CA ASN A 767 90.15 14.95 -40.65
C ASN A 767 90.61 16.41 -40.43
N ASP A 768 90.76 16.87 -39.20
CA ASP A 768 91.50 18.12 -38.93
C ASP A 768 93.01 17.92 -39.20
N LEU A 769 93.62 18.86 -39.93
CA LEU A 769 95.03 18.82 -40.34
C LEU A 769 95.80 20.00 -39.71
N TYR A 770 96.84 19.70 -38.92
CA TYR A 770 97.67 20.70 -38.26
C TYR A 770 99.07 20.72 -38.87
N ASN A 771 99.43 21.85 -39.49
CA ASN A 771 100.75 22.09 -40.09
C ASN A 771 101.63 22.95 -39.17
N CYS A 772 102.74 22.39 -38.71
CA CYS A 772 103.79 23.13 -38.01
C CYS A 772 105.03 23.19 -38.91
N SER A 773 105.48 24.40 -39.25
CA SER A 773 106.68 24.62 -40.05
C SER A 773 107.71 25.43 -39.24
N PHE A 774 108.96 24.97 -39.24
CA PHE A 774 110.05 25.55 -38.47
C PHE A 774 111.06 26.24 -39.41
N PRO A 775 111.62 27.40 -39.04
CA PRO A 775 112.57 28.11 -39.89
C PRO A 775 113.87 27.33 -40.07
N LYS A 776 114.58 27.56 -41.20
CA LYS A 776 115.85 26.90 -41.51
C LYS A 776 116.87 27.04 -40.38
N ILE A 777 117.39 25.90 -39.95
CA ILE A 777 118.59 25.81 -39.11
C ILE A 777 119.73 25.40 -40.05
N ASN A 778 120.76 26.23 -40.20
CA ASN A 778 122.03 25.77 -40.78
C ASN A 778 122.74 24.92 -39.73
N ILE A 779 123.24 23.76 -40.13
CA ILE A 779 124.09 22.89 -39.32
C ILE A 779 125.47 22.88 -39.98
N ASP A 780 126.48 23.37 -39.27
CA ASP A 780 127.87 23.29 -39.73
C ASP A 780 128.37 21.84 -39.76
N SER A 781 129.40 21.56 -40.54
CA SER A 781 129.80 20.18 -40.87
C SER A 781 130.29 19.38 -39.66
N ILE A 782 129.47 18.41 -39.23
CA ILE A 782 129.88 17.37 -38.29
C ILE A 782 131.00 16.54 -38.94
N LYS A 783 132.12 16.40 -38.23
CA LYS A 783 133.21 15.50 -38.58
C LYS A 783 133.29 14.37 -37.57
N ASP A 784 133.68 13.20 -38.07
CA ASP A 784 133.68 11.90 -37.39
C ASP A 784 132.28 11.36 -37.01
N GLY A 785 131.90 10.27 -37.66
CA GLY A 785 130.53 9.76 -37.68
C GLY A 785 130.18 8.90 -36.46
N ASN A 786 129.86 9.55 -35.34
CA ASN A 786 129.23 8.90 -34.18
C ASN A 786 128.18 9.78 -33.47
N GLU A 787 127.79 10.92 -34.06
CA GLU A 787 126.76 11.81 -33.51
C GLU A 787 125.38 11.46 -34.09
N GLN A 788 124.38 11.34 -33.21
CA GLN A 788 122.98 11.10 -33.59
C GLN A 788 122.22 12.42 -33.69
N LEU A 789 121.37 12.57 -34.71
CA LEU A 789 120.51 13.74 -34.86
C LEU A 789 119.18 13.53 -34.09
N TYR A 790 118.99 14.29 -33.01
CA TYR A 790 117.80 14.21 -32.18
C TYR A 790 116.74 15.23 -32.60
N LEU A 791 115.48 14.80 -32.76
CA LEU A 791 114.37 15.68 -33.10
C LEU A 791 113.23 15.48 -32.08
N LYS A 792 113.18 16.37 -31.08
CA LYS A 792 112.26 16.28 -29.94
C LYS A 792 111.11 17.26 -30.08
N ILE A 793 109.89 16.74 -30.23
CA ILE A 793 108.68 17.55 -30.41
C ILE A 793 108.03 17.79 -29.04
N GLY A 794 107.74 19.06 -28.73
CA GLY A 794 107.15 19.50 -27.45
C GLY A 794 105.69 19.94 -27.58
N GLU A 795 104.98 20.00 -26.45
CA GLU A 795 103.55 20.31 -26.35
C GLU A 795 103.14 21.68 -26.97
N SER A 796 102.01 21.71 -27.69
CA SER A 796 101.40 22.95 -28.19
C SER A 796 100.56 23.65 -27.10
N LYS A 797 101.03 24.81 -26.64
CA LYS A 797 100.39 25.59 -25.55
C LYS A 797 99.19 26.44 -26.01
N TYR A 798 98.04 25.85 -26.35
CA TYR A 798 96.77 26.57 -26.39
C TYR A 798 95.56 25.72 -25.95
N PRO A 799 94.74 26.19 -24.99
CA PRO A 799 93.52 25.49 -24.56
C PRO A 799 92.29 25.91 -25.37
N ILE A 800 91.40 24.97 -25.69
CA ILE A 800 90.11 25.24 -26.34
C ILE A 800 88.97 24.87 -25.39
N ASN A 801 88.39 25.87 -24.73
CA ASN A 801 87.11 25.77 -24.02
C ASN A 801 85.99 26.23 -24.96
N ALA A 802 85.03 25.35 -25.26
CA ALA A 802 83.83 25.68 -26.04
C ALA A 802 82.57 25.18 -25.33
N LYS A 803 81.57 26.06 -25.17
CA LYS A 803 80.29 25.72 -24.53
C LYS A 803 79.38 24.92 -25.46
N LEU A 804 78.93 23.74 -25.02
CA LEU A 804 77.87 22.97 -25.67
C LEU A 804 76.51 23.28 -25.01
N ASN A 805 75.86 24.36 -25.48
CA ASN A 805 74.43 24.58 -25.24
C ASN A 805 73.62 24.02 -26.41
N LYS A 806 72.99 22.86 -26.25
CA LYS A 806 71.82 22.43 -27.03
C LYS A 806 71.13 21.23 -26.38
N GLU A 807 69.81 21.32 -26.23
CA GLU A 807 68.98 20.18 -25.82
C GLU A 807 68.83 19.20 -27.00
N PRO A 808 68.94 17.88 -26.76
CA PRO A 808 68.56 16.87 -27.74
C PRO A 808 67.07 16.50 -27.57
N ASP A 809 66.21 17.07 -28.42
CA ASP A 809 64.80 16.62 -28.52
C ASP A 809 64.74 15.27 -29.25
N TYR A 810 64.28 14.23 -28.56
CA TYR A 810 64.10 12.88 -29.10
C TYR A 810 62.75 12.29 -28.69
N ASN A 811 61.83 12.30 -29.65
CA ASN A 811 60.57 11.59 -29.56
C ASN A 811 60.73 10.13 -30.05
N SER A 812 59.92 9.22 -29.51
CA SER A 812 59.87 7.78 -29.85
C SER A 812 61.08 6.91 -29.38
N SER A 813 60.95 5.61 -29.14
CA SER A 813 59.79 4.71 -29.32
C SER A 813 59.70 3.58 -28.28
N THR A 814 58.46 3.18 -27.98
CA THR A 814 57.98 1.83 -27.58
C THR A 814 58.90 0.87 -26.80
N LEU A 815 58.50 0.51 -25.57
CA LEU A 815 57.93 -0.83 -25.30
C LEU A 815 57.27 -0.96 -23.90
N LYS A 816 55.98 -1.31 -23.86
CA LYS A 816 55.44 -2.21 -22.82
C LYS A 816 54.19 -2.92 -23.34
N LYS A 817 54.23 -4.24 -23.34
CA LYS A 817 53.21 -5.17 -23.86
C LYS A 817 53.20 -6.36 -22.90
N VAL A 818 52.04 -7.02 -22.72
CA VAL A 818 51.91 -8.39 -22.15
C VAL A 818 52.22 -8.54 -20.64
N LEU A 819 51.62 -9.45 -19.87
CA LEU A 819 50.22 -9.94 -19.75
C LEU A 819 50.12 -10.88 -18.51
N ILE A 820 48.95 -10.97 -17.84
CA ILE A 820 48.14 -12.19 -17.44
C ILE A 820 48.86 -13.46 -16.88
N PRO A 821 48.23 -14.33 -16.02
CA PRO A 821 46.80 -14.57 -15.74
C PRO A 821 46.39 -14.41 -14.23
N THR A 822 45.19 -14.74 -13.72
CA THR A 822 44.09 -15.62 -14.21
C THR A 822 42.67 -15.18 -13.71
N LEU A 823 41.64 -15.45 -14.55
CA LEU A 823 40.20 -15.79 -14.32
C LEU A 823 39.57 -15.66 -12.90
N VAL A 824 38.28 -15.33 -12.67
CA VAL A 824 36.98 -15.32 -13.43
C VAL A 824 36.15 -14.08 -12.93
N GLY A 825 35.07 -13.52 -13.50
CA GLY A 825 34.17 -13.75 -14.66
C GLY A 825 32.69 -14.01 -14.22
N GLY A 826 31.62 -13.57 -14.91
CA GLY A 826 31.53 -12.68 -16.08
C GLY A 826 30.09 -12.47 -16.62
N ALA A 827 30.00 -11.68 -17.71
CA ALA A 827 28.89 -11.49 -18.67
C ALA A 827 27.56 -10.79 -18.24
N ALA A 828 26.83 -10.06 -19.11
CA ALA A 828 27.17 -9.32 -20.36
C ALA A 828 25.97 -8.46 -20.88
N LEU A 829 26.24 -7.60 -21.87
CA LEU A 829 25.33 -6.94 -22.85
C LEU A 829 24.44 -5.75 -22.41
N CYS A 830 23.96 -4.88 -23.32
CA CYS A 830 24.59 -4.03 -24.37
C CYS A 830 23.50 -3.17 -25.08
N THR A 831 23.87 -2.16 -25.89
CA THR A 831 22.92 -1.14 -26.42
C THR A 831 23.17 -0.69 -27.89
N VAL A 832 22.15 -0.01 -28.46
CA VAL A 832 22.14 0.91 -29.64
C VAL A 832 21.93 0.32 -31.07
N ALA A 833 21.22 1.11 -31.92
CA ALA A 833 21.20 1.13 -33.42
C ALA A 833 20.39 0.05 -34.21
N PHE A 834 19.78 0.31 -35.39
CA PHE A 834 19.37 1.56 -36.10
C PHE A 834 18.43 1.25 -37.32
N ILE A 835 17.43 2.10 -37.65
CA ILE A 835 16.67 2.22 -38.93
C ILE A 835 15.87 0.98 -39.47
N GLY A 836 14.71 1.15 -40.16
CA GLY A 836 14.01 -0.02 -40.77
C GLY A 836 12.79 0.08 -41.71
N TYR A 837 11.97 1.15 -41.72
CA TYR A 837 10.94 1.48 -42.76
C TYR A 837 9.73 0.52 -43.05
N LYS A 838 8.50 1.10 -43.05
CA LYS A 838 7.40 0.96 -44.07
C LYS A 838 6.00 0.39 -43.66
N TYR A 839 5.01 1.31 -43.54
CA TYR A 839 3.53 1.13 -43.72
C TYR A 839 2.79 0.19 -42.72
N ARG A 840 1.50 0.31 -42.39
CA ARG A 840 0.33 1.23 -42.65
C ARG A 840 -0.60 1.03 -41.40
N GLU A 841 -1.47 1.92 -40.89
CA GLU A 841 -2.41 2.89 -41.48
C GLU A 841 -2.85 4.00 -40.48
N ASN A 842 -3.61 4.99 -40.98
CA ASN A 842 -4.60 5.83 -40.26
C ASN A 842 -4.15 6.77 -39.11
N ILE A 843 -3.41 7.77 -39.59
CA ILE A 843 -3.34 9.15 -39.11
C ILE A 843 -4.69 9.75 -38.63
N PHE A 844 -4.62 10.47 -37.49
CA PHE A 844 -5.39 11.65 -37.06
C PHE A 844 -6.85 11.58 -36.50
N LYS A 845 -6.96 12.10 -35.26
CA LYS A 845 -7.99 13.06 -34.76
C LYS A 845 -9.40 12.46 -34.46
N LYS A 846 -10.23 13.03 -33.56
CA LYS A 846 -10.17 14.35 -32.87
C LYS A 846 -10.94 14.33 -31.51
N ILE A 847 -10.33 14.91 -30.46
CA ILE A 847 -10.86 15.90 -29.48
C ILE A 847 -12.23 15.69 -28.78
N ASP A 848 -12.21 15.97 -27.47
CA ASP A 848 -13.27 16.40 -26.54
C ASP A 848 -14.76 16.20 -26.87
N LYS A 849 -15.46 15.50 -25.96
CA LYS A 849 -16.83 15.88 -25.54
C LYS A 849 -17.20 15.26 -24.18
N LEU A 850 -18.24 15.85 -23.56
CA LEU A 850 -18.93 15.42 -22.32
C LEU A 850 -18.27 15.79 -20.96
N LYS A 851 -18.21 17.10 -20.70
CA LYS A 851 -18.66 17.63 -19.40
C LYS A 851 -20.05 18.28 -19.57
N ASN A 852 -20.80 18.34 -18.46
CA ASN A 852 -22.15 18.91 -18.29
C ASN A 852 -23.33 18.07 -18.82
N GLY A 853 -24.17 17.63 -17.88
CA GLY A 853 -25.49 17.04 -18.10
C GLY A 853 -26.17 16.81 -16.74
N LYS A 854 -27.30 17.48 -16.48
CA LYS A 854 -28.04 17.44 -15.20
C LYS A 854 -29.50 17.03 -15.45
N LYS A 855 -30.09 16.38 -14.44
CA LYS A 855 -31.52 16.05 -14.22
C LYS A 855 -32.14 14.88 -15.01
N ASN A 856 -32.67 13.96 -14.22
CA ASN A 856 -34.00 13.33 -14.24
C ASN A 856 -34.79 13.30 -15.57
N VAL A 857 -35.14 12.09 -16.01
CA VAL A 857 -36.48 11.53 -15.73
C VAL A 857 -36.28 10.23 -14.93
#